data_AF-A0A423VRT6-F1
#
_entry.id   AF-A0A423VRT6-F1
#
_cell.length_a   1.000
_cell.length_b   1.000
_cell.length_c   1.000
_cell.angle_alpha   90.00
_cell.angle_beta   90.00
_cell.angle_gamma   90.00
#
_symmetry.space_group_name_H-M   'P 1'
#
loop_
_entity.id
_entity.type
_entity.pdbx_description
1 polymer ?
#
loop_
_entity_poly.entity_id
_entity_poly.type
_entity_poly.pdbx_seq_one_letter_code
_entity_poly.pdbx_strand_id
1 'polypeptide(L)'
;MKPIFAVPALGLMIYRAYSKKSLTTGGLVAATLTGIAHAVHPWNLPFVLLCVFFLAGTRVTHVKEDVKAKLTMASKGASGGEGPRNHVQVFANSLVASILSLLHAYQLQQRVASVSQRQEIPDGSFCFSWGGDVLVIGIIANYAAVAADTFSSELGILAKGPPRLITSPTFRKVPPGTNGGVTLTGLAAGLLGSMIIVTTSMFFVPFCNQQTAGRLGGGAPWTQPQRNMLMFALTIWGALGSVLDSILGAIFQRSVRDVRSGRIIEGEGGERVLISTPTGKSEHTKRSDFKAAVLSGEGKEAVEKTNSDASEGVNKHDAENKQRKGSVSGEKVSRVVEAGWDILDNNDVNFLMAFSMSLGSMVIASNPQSTYTHTTFHGPSILSSTRKTISTVTLQFQLGLLKSTGRYDCFKLQWHPIYDDHRFWPVPPHLFWDSDLGKWMEGAIYFLSEQHDAGLDQAVKHIVETIRSAQSEDGYLNLHYILVEPGKRWTNIRDMHEMYNAGHLIEAAIAHHDYYKTNVFLDVMTKYVHLMHATFGPGPDQRKAYPGHPEIELALLRLYRTTGDTKAYELAKFFLTERGNPVGQDGRHYYDWEMERRGEEAHKRPNSYPMSRDYWYCQAHKPILEQESVEGHAVRATYLLTGVADLVCLHKDGTQPLPDADNWVAALRRLWDNMVGKKMYLTGSIGSSAQWEGFGIDYFLPQAPDEGGCYAETCASIGAVMLAERLLYLAPDARYADVMELCLYNTVMGSMSMSGKAFTYENYLASCPGHLSQREEWFECSCCPPNVSRLFGSLGGYLWHFGSSTADSDSGVEEAHVNVHLYTTAKLKFETDKRRPVVLEQKTNWPWEGNIMFTLSTPPKTHPGPHHTAAPPLKTTIRLRIPSWSHGRYTLTPSPCPSTPATLEAGYLVLSPSYVAANPSFSLMIHGFAPRFIAPHPYTNQRTLSLARGPVVYCVEDVDNEWEGNHFKDVVVDDKAPVTEEEREWDGQRYIALRARGWTRMVGAWDLAGPAPGEDKGEERELVFVPYYLRANRGGKGHMRVGLLRS
;
A
#
# COMPACT_ATOMS: atom_id res chain seq x y z
N MET A 1 1.04 -33.91 16.51
CA MET A 1 0.15 -34.96 17.02
C MET A 1 1.02 -35.98 17.73
N LYS A 2 0.59 -36.56 18.87
CA LYS A 2 1.43 -37.58 19.54
C LYS A 2 1.57 -38.82 18.63
N PRO A 3 2.77 -39.36 18.41
CA PRO A 3 3.00 -40.49 17.49
C PRO A 3 2.12 -41.72 17.79
N ILE A 4 1.82 -41.96 19.07
CA ILE A 4 0.96 -43.06 19.53
C ILE A 4 -0.46 -43.02 18.93
N PHE A 5 -0.97 -41.84 18.56
CA PHE A 5 -2.27 -41.69 17.89
C PHE A 5 -2.11 -41.55 16.38
N ALA A 6 -1.08 -40.84 15.92
CA ALA A 6 -0.90 -40.56 14.50
C ALA A 6 -0.56 -41.82 13.69
N VAL A 7 0.32 -42.69 14.21
CA VAL A 7 0.79 -43.88 13.50
C VAL A 7 -0.34 -44.90 13.28
N PRO A 8 -1.13 -45.30 14.31
CA PRO A 8 -2.26 -46.19 14.08
C PRO A 8 -3.36 -45.58 13.19
N ALA A 9 -3.64 -44.29 13.34
CA ALA A 9 -4.66 -43.61 12.53
C ALA A 9 -4.27 -43.54 11.05
N LEU A 10 -3.01 -43.17 10.76
CA LEU A 10 -2.49 -43.20 9.39
C LEU A 10 -2.50 -44.62 8.83
N GLY A 11 -2.05 -45.61 9.62
CA GLY A 11 -2.10 -47.02 9.23
C GLY A 11 -3.52 -47.50 8.88
N LEU A 12 -4.53 -47.13 9.68
CA LEU A 12 -5.93 -47.46 9.42
C LEU A 12 -6.46 -46.78 8.15
N MET A 13 -6.10 -45.52 7.91
CA MET A 13 -6.50 -44.76 6.73
C MET A 13 -5.90 -45.36 5.45
N ILE A 14 -4.62 -45.71 5.48
CA ILE A 14 -3.93 -46.38 4.37
C ILE A 14 -4.51 -47.79 4.14
N TYR A 15 -4.74 -48.56 5.21
CA TYR A 15 -5.37 -49.88 5.11
C TYR A 15 -6.80 -49.79 4.54
N ARG A 16 -7.58 -48.78 4.94
CA ARG A 16 -8.91 -48.53 4.39
C ARG A 16 -8.84 -48.16 2.90
N ALA A 17 -7.94 -47.26 2.52
CA ALA A 17 -7.76 -46.86 1.13
C ALA A 17 -7.35 -48.06 0.26
N TYR A 18 -6.48 -48.93 0.78
CA TYR A 18 -6.09 -50.19 0.15
C TYR A 18 -7.25 -51.18 0.05
N SER A 19 -7.94 -51.48 1.16
CA SER A 19 -9.00 -52.49 1.21
C SER A 19 -10.24 -52.10 0.40
N LYS A 20 -10.52 -50.80 0.29
CA LYS A 20 -11.62 -50.27 -0.54
C LYS A 20 -11.19 -49.90 -1.96
N LYS A 21 -9.92 -50.15 -2.33
CA LYS A 21 -9.34 -49.78 -3.63
C LYS A 21 -9.63 -48.32 -4.02
N SER A 22 -9.64 -47.42 -3.03
CA SER A 22 -9.96 -46.00 -3.24
C SER A 22 -8.78 -45.21 -3.82
N LEU A 23 -7.56 -45.74 -3.69
CA LEU A 23 -6.32 -45.16 -4.22
C LEU A 23 -5.54 -46.20 -5.03
N THR A 24 -4.81 -45.73 -6.04
CA THR A 24 -3.79 -46.53 -6.74
C THR A 24 -2.57 -46.81 -5.84
N THR A 25 -1.70 -47.76 -6.23
CA THR A 25 -0.44 -48.03 -5.51
C THR A 25 0.41 -46.76 -5.34
N GLY A 26 0.54 -45.95 -6.39
CA GLY A 26 1.21 -44.64 -6.30
C GLY A 26 0.46 -43.65 -5.40
N GLY A 27 -0.87 -43.63 -5.48
CA GLY A 27 -1.73 -42.82 -4.60
C GLY A 27 -1.55 -43.15 -3.12
N LEU A 28 -1.37 -44.43 -2.77
CA LEU A 28 -1.10 -44.87 -1.39
C LEU A 28 0.24 -44.34 -0.87
N VAL A 29 1.28 -44.30 -1.71
CA VAL A 29 2.58 -43.70 -1.34
C VAL A 29 2.43 -42.19 -1.12
N ALA A 30 1.80 -41.47 -2.07
CA ALA A 30 1.57 -40.03 -1.95
C ALA A 30 0.74 -39.67 -0.70
N ALA A 31 -0.30 -40.46 -0.42
CA ALA A 31 -1.14 -40.29 0.76
C ALA A 31 -0.36 -40.57 2.06
N THR A 32 0.56 -41.52 2.04
CA THR A 32 1.44 -41.81 3.19
C THR A 32 2.38 -40.64 3.45
N LEU A 33 3.06 -40.10 2.41
CA LEU A 33 3.96 -38.95 2.55
C LEU A 33 3.25 -37.70 3.04
N THR A 34 2.11 -37.38 2.43
CA THR A 34 1.24 -36.26 2.84
C THR A 34 0.74 -36.46 4.27
N GLY A 35 0.32 -37.67 4.62
CA GLY A 35 -0.13 -38.04 5.96
C GLY A 35 0.97 -37.85 7.01
N ILE A 36 2.22 -38.21 6.70
CA ILE A 36 3.38 -37.97 7.57
C ILE A 36 3.61 -36.46 7.75
N ALA A 37 3.63 -35.68 6.66
CA ALA A 37 3.85 -34.23 6.73
C ALA A 37 2.84 -33.52 7.66
N HIS A 38 1.57 -33.95 7.61
CA HIS A 38 0.51 -33.41 8.48
C HIS A 38 0.56 -33.97 9.91
N ALA A 39 1.02 -35.22 10.10
CA ALA A 39 1.11 -35.86 11.41
C ALA A 39 2.26 -35.32 12.28
N VAL A 40 3.36 -34.90 11.64
CA VAL A 40 4.52 -34.28 12.31
C VAL A 40 4.14 -32.95 12.98
N HIS A 41 3.13 -32.26 12.46
CA HIS A 41 2.67 -30.99 13.00
C HIS A 41 2.25 -31.11 14.49
N PRO A 42 2.73 -30.23 15.40
CA PRO A 42 2.44 -30.35 16.84
C PRO A 42 0.94 -30.43 17.17
N TRP A 43 0.11 -29.61 16.55
CA TRP A 43 -1.34 -29.65 16.68
C TRP A 43 -1.98 -30.71 15.78
N ASN A 44 -3.09 -31.29 16.22
CA ASN A 44 -3.80 -32.34 15.48
C ASN A 44 -4.53 -31.81 14.25
N LEU A 45 -4.74 -30.49 14.17
CA LEU A 45 -5.56 -29.83 13.14
C LEU A 45 -5.22 -30.27 11.70
N PRO A 46 -3.97 -30.17 11.19
CA PRO A 46 -3.74 -30.44 9.77
C PRO A 46 -4.02 -31.90 9.39
N PHE A 47 -3.69 -32.84 10.27
CA PHE A 47 -3.95 -34.27 10.06
C PHE A 47 -5.45 -34.60 10.08
N VAL A 48 -6.21 -33.97 10.98
CA VAL A 48 -7.67 -34.15 11.05
C VAL A 48 -8.35 -33.57 9.81
N LEU A 49 -7.95 -32.39 9.34
CA LEU A 49 -8.52 -31.79 8.13
C LEU A 49 -8.28 -32.68 6.90
N LEU A 50 -7.07 -33.23 6.75
CA LEU A 50 -6.75 -34.20 5.70
C LEU A 50 -7.66 -35.43 5.77
N CYS A 51 -7.89 -35.99 6.97
CA CYS A 51 -8.74 -37.16 7.15
C CYS A 51 -10.22 -36.85 6.83
N VAL A 52 -10.73 -35.71 7.28
CA VAL A 52 -12.11 -35.28 7.01
C VAL A 52 -12.31 -35.01 5.53
N PHE A 53 -11.38 -34.31 4.88
CA PHE A 53 -11.42 -34.11 3.43
C PHE A 53 -11.44 -35.44 2.68
N PHE A 54 -10.55 -36.37 3.02
CA PHE A 54 -10.50 -37.69 2.37
C PHE A 54 -11.81 -38.48 2.54
N LEU A 55 -12.32 -38.60 3.77
CA LEU A 55 -13.53 -39.37 4.05
C LEU A 55 -14.79 -38.73 3.47
N ALA A 56 -14.92 -37.41 3.58
CA ALA A 56 -16.06 -36.66 3.08
C ALA A 56 -16.07 -36.65 1.55
N GLY A 57 -14.93 -36.35 0.91
CA GLY A 57 -14.76 -36.42 -0.54
C GLY A 57 -15.11 -37.80 -1.09
N THR A 58 -14.54 -38.87 -0.51
CA THR A 58 -14.82 -40.26 -0.93
C THR A 58 -16.32 -40.59 -0.83
N ARG A 59 -17.01 -40.14 0.21
CA ARG A 59 -18.46 -40.38 0.35
C ARG A 59 -19.27 -39.68 -0.74
N VAL A 60 -18.93 -38.44 -1.05
CA VAL A 60 -19.65 -37.63 -2.03
C VAL A 60 -19.44 -38.15 -3.46
N THR A 61 -18.24 -38.66 -3.77
CA THR A 61 -17.96 -39.36 -5.03
C THR A 61 -18.94 -40.52 -5.26
N HIS A 62 -19.19 -41.37 -4.25
CA HIS A 62 -20.08 -42.54 -4.36
C HIS A 62 -21.60 -42.22 -4.34
N VAL A 63 -22.02 -40.98 -4.16
CA VAL A 63 -23.46 -40.64 -4.16
C VAL A 63 -24.03 -40.78 -5.57
N LYS A 64 -24.94 -41.74 -5.78
CA LYS A 64 -25.60 -42.01 -7.08
C LYS A 64 -24.61 -42.22 -8.24
N GLU A 65 -23.51 -42.91 -7.97
CA GLU A 65 -22.44 -43.20 -8.93
C GLU A 65 -22.97 -43.80 -10.26
N ASP A 66 -23.93 -44.75 -10.20
CA ASP A 66 -24.57 -45.36 -11.38
C ASP A 66 -25.31 -44.35 -12.28
N VAL A 67 -25.74 -43.22 -11.72
CA VAL A 67 -26.40 -42.13 -12.45
C VAL A 67 -25.36 -41.19 -13.03
N LYS A 68 -24.34 -40.80 -12.25
CA LYS A 68 -23.22 -39.95 -12.72
C LYS A 68 -22.50 -40.60 -13.90
N ALA A 69 -22.28 -41.91 -13.84
CA ALA A 69 -21.61 -42.68 -14.88
C ALA A 69 -22.33 -42.66 -16.25
N LYS A 70 -23.61 -42.30 -16.27
CA LYS A 70 -24.42 -42.17 -17.48
C LYS A 70 -24.45 -40.75 -18.03
N LEU A 71 -23.93 -39.75 -17.30
CA LEU A 71 -23.93 -38.34 -17.69
C LEU A 71 -22.67 -37.96 -18.48
N THR A 72 -21.54 -38.63 -18.24
CA THR A 72 -20.27 -38.45 -18.96
C THR A 72 -19.82 -39.75 -19.64
N MET A 73 -18.80 -39.67 -20.49
CA MET A 73 -18.20 -40.81 -21.19
C MET A 73 -16.70 -40.89 -20.91
N ALA A 74 -16.16 -42.07 -20.65
CA ALA A 74 -14.72 -42.24 -20.54
C ALA A 74 -14.06 -42.16 -21.93
N SER A 75 -12.85 -41.59 -22.01
CA SER A 75 -12.06 -41.45 -23.25
C SER A 75 -11.87 -42.75 -24.07
N LYS A 76 -11.94 -43.93 -23.40
CA LYS A 76 -11.83 -45.29 -23.98
C LYS A 76 -13.18 -45.93 -24.39
N GLY A 77 -14.31 -45.22 -24.29
CA GLY A 77 -15.61 -45.67 -24.83
C GLY A 77 -16.53 -46.45 -23.88
N ALA A 78 -16.19 -46.56 -22.59
CA ALA A 78 -17.08 -47.09 -21.56
C ALA A 78 -17.95 -45.98 -20.91
N SER A 79 -18.95 -46.37 -20.10
CA SER A 79 -19.66 -45.42 -19.20
C SER A 79 -18.65 -44.68 -18.33
N GLY A 80 -18.77 -43.35 -18.23
CA GLY A 80 -17.88 -42.49 -17.43
C GLY A 80 -17.92 -42.82 -15.94
N GLY A 81 -16.94 -42.33 -15.18
CA GLY A 81 -16.82 -42.57 -13.74
C GLY A 81 -15.35 -42.52 -13.29
N GLU A 82 -15.05 -41.71 -12.27
CA GLU A 82 -13.68 -41.61 -11.73
C GLU A 82 -13.26 -42.94 -11.08
N GLY A 83 -12.15 -43.52 -11.56
CA GLY A 83 -11.50 -44.66 -10.91
C GLY A 83 -10.78 -44.26 -9.62
N PRO A 84 -10.02 -45.20 -9.01
CA PRO A 84 -9.23 -44.93 -7.80
C PRO A 84 -8.29 -43.73 -7.99
N ARG A 85 -8.22 -42.81 -7.01
CA ARG A 85 -7.40 -41.60 -7.17
C ARG A 85 -5.90 -41.92 -7.26
N ASN A 86 -5.19 -41.20 -8.13
CA ASN A 86 -3.75 -41.39 -8.35
C ASN A 86 -2.90 -40.46 -7.47
N HIS A 87 -1.57 -40.59 -7.55
CA HIS A 87 -0.63 -39.77 -6.75
C HIS A 87 -0.71 -38.27 -7.11
N VAL A 88 -0.97 -37.94 -8.37
CA VAL A 88 -1.08 -36.54 -8.85
C VAL A 88 -2.31 -35.87 -8.22
N GLN A 89 -3.46 -36.53 -8.24
CA GLN A 89 -4.70 -36.07 -7.59
C GLN A 89 -4.53 -35.89 -6.08
N VAL A 90 -3.76 -36.77 -5.43
CA VAL A 90 -3.45 -36.63 -4.00
C VAL A 90 -2.62 -35.38 -3.74
N PHE A 91 -1.54 -35.15 -4.51
CA PHE A 91 -0.68 -33.98 -4.32
C PHE A 91 -1.36 -32.67 -4.71
N ALA A 92 -2.14 -32.62 -5.80
CA ALA A 92 -2.84 -31.41 -6.23
C ALA A 92 -3.70 -30.79 -5.10
N ASN A 93 -4.37 -31.65 -4.33
CA ASN A 93 -5.25 -31.21 -3.25
C ASN A 93 -4.55 -30.93 -1.90
N SER A 94 -3.37 -31.51 -1.69
CA SER A 94 -2.77 -31.58 -0.34
C SER A 94 -1.33 -31.08 -0.24
N LEU A 95 -0.64 -30.81 -1.35
CA LEU A 95 0.76 -30.39 -1.33
C LEU A 95 0.94 -29.00 -0.71
N VAL A 96 0.08 -28.03 -1.06
CA VAL A 96 0.12 -26.67 -0.49
C VAL A 96 -0.11 -26.74 1.03
N ALA A 97 -1.16 -27.44 1.48
CA ALA A 97 -1.38 -27.67 2.91
C ALA A 97 -0.25 -28.44 3.60
N SER A 98 0.42 -29.39 2.91
CA SER A 98 1.58 -30.10 3.45
C SER A 98 2.75 -29.17 3.72
N ILE A 99 3.07 -28.28 2.76
CA ILE A 99 4.14 -27.29 2.89
C ILE A 99 3.82 -26.31 4.02
N LEU A 100 2.60 -25.77 4.04
CA LEU A 100 2.17 -24.84 5.10
C LEU A 100 2.17 -25.52 6.47
N SER A 101 1.79 -26.79 6.56
CA SER A 101 1.85 -27.56 7.81
C SER A 101 3.28 -27.76 8.29
N LEU A 102 4.23 -28.07 7.41
CA LEU A 102 5.63 -28.21 7.78
C LEU A 102 6.24 -26.86 8.20
N LEU A 103 5.93 -25.78 7.50
CA LEU A 103 6.38 -24.43 7.85
C LEU A 103 5.84 -23.98 9.20
N HIS A 104 4.55 -24.21 9.46
CA HIS A 104 3.95 -23.86 10.75
C HIS A 104 4.48 -24.76 11.87
N ALA A 105 4.74 -26.05 11.60
CA ALA A 105 5.39 -26.92 12.58
C ALA A 105 6.80 -26.42 12.95
N TYR A 106 7.58 -25.99 11.95
CA TYR A 106 8.89 -25.39 12.16
C TYR A 106 8.81 -24.09 12.98
N GLN A 107 7.87 -23.21 12.63
CA GLN A 107 7.63 -21.97 13.36
C GLN A 107 7.24 -22.22 14.82
N LEU A 108 6.37 -23.19 15.09
CA LEU A 108 6.02 -23.60 16.46
C LEU A 108 7.24 -24.15 17.21
N GLN A 109 8.07 -24.97 16.56
CA GLN A 109 9.31 -25.48 17.18
C GLN A 109 10.29 -24.34 17.52
N GLN A 110 10.45 -23.35 16.65
CA GLN A 110 11.26 -22.17 16.92
C GLN A 110 10.72 -21.35 18.09
N ARG A 111 9.41 -21.16 18.17
CA ARG A 111 8.75 -20.47 19.30
C ARG A 111 8.93 -21.24 20.62
N VAL A 112 8.88 -22.57 20.59
CA VAL A 112 9.17 -23.40 21.76
C VAL A 112 10.64 -23.29 22.16
N ALA A 113 11.57 -23.32 21.21
CA ALA A 113 13.01 -23.21 21.47
C ALA A 113 13.41 -21.85 22.07
N SER A 114 12.80 -20.76 21.61
CA SER A 114 13.07 -19.41 22.15
C SER A 114 12.55 -19.21 23.58
N VAL A 115 11.54 -19.97 23.97
CA VAL A 115 10.87 -19.86 25.29
C VAL A 115 11.46 -20.86 26.31
N SER A 116 11.79 -22.07 25.88
CA SER A 116 12.31 -23.15 26.74
C SER A 116 13.71 -22.92 27.32
N GLN A 117 14.50 -21.98 26.77
CA GLN A 117 15.76 -21.56 27.38
C GLN A 117 15.59 -20.78 28.71
N ARG A 118 14.35 -20.36 29.06
CA ARG A 118 14.09 -19.50 30.23
C ARG A 118 13.22 -20.13 31.31
N GLN A 119 12.38 -21.14 31.00
CA GLN A 119 11.50 -21.84 31.96
C GLN A 119 10.84 -23.08 31.33
N GLU A 120 10.38 -24.04 32.15
CA GLU A 120 9.55 -25.17 31.69
C GLU A 120 8.19 -24.68 31.18
N ILE A 121 7.80 -25.15 29.98
CA ILE A 121 6.56 -24.73 29.31
C ILE A 121 5.41 -25.62 29.79
N PRO A 122 4.34 -25.06 30.39
CA PRO A 122 3.18 -25.85 30.78
C PRO A 122 2.54 -26.54 29.58
N ASP A 123 2.26 -27.85 29.72
CA ASP A 123 1.62 -28.65 28.67
C ASP A 123 0.29 -28.00 28.21
N GLY A 124 0.13 -27.84 26.89
CA GLY A 124 -1.08 -27.27 26.29
C GLY A 124 -1.19 -25.74 26.32
N SER A 125 -0.12 -25.03 26.67
CA SER A 125 -0.07 -23.56 26.66
C SER A 125 -0.04 -22.93 25.27
N PHE A 126 0.59 -23.57 24.28
CA PHE A 126 0.64 -23.08 22.89
C PHE A 126 -0.71 -23.22 22.19
N CYS A 127 -1.31 -22.08 21.90
CA CYS A 127 -2.65 -21.97 21.33
C CYS A 127 -2.70 -20.98 20.16
N PHE A 128 -3.71 -21.12 19.30
CA PHE A 128 -3.98 -20.19 18.20
C PHE A 128 -4.70 -18.95 18.75
N SER A 129 -4.07 -17.78 18.63
CA SER A 129 -4.63 -16.49 19.08
C SER A 129 -5.35 -15.74 17.96
N TRP A 130 -6.24 -14.82 18.32
CA TRP A 130 -6.90 -13.93 17.35
C TRP A 130 -5.87 -13.03 16.65
N GLY A 131 -5.99 -12.84 15.33
CA GLY A 131 -4.94 -12.21 14.50
C GLY A 131 -3.63 -13.02 14.45
N GLY A 132 -3.66 -14.27 14.90
CA GLY A 132 -2.52 -15.17 14.95
C GLY A 132 -2.16 -15.78 13.60
N ASP A 133 -1.30 -16.80 13.68
CA ASP A 133 -0.53 -17.36 12.56
C ASP A 133 -1.24 -17.46 11.19
N VAL A 134 -0.77 -16.64 10.23
CA VAL A 134 -1.26 -16.62 8.84
C VAL A 134 -1.14 -17.99 8.16
N LEU A 135 -0.19 -18.84 8.59
CA LEU A 135 -0.03 -20.18 8.04
C LEU A 135 -1.19 -21.12 8.41
N VAL A 136 -1.78 -20.97 9.61
CA VAL A 136 -2.94 -21.78 10.03
C VAL A 136 -4.17 -21.43 9.19
N ILE A 137 -4.37 -20.14 8.92
CA ILE A 137 -5.42 -19.65 8.04
C ILE A 137 -5.23 -20.23 6.63
N GLY A 138 -4.01 -20.22 6.10
CA GLY A 138 -3.68 -20.84 4.82
C GLY A 138 -3.99 -22.36 4.77
N ILE A 139 -3.68 -23.12 5.82
CA ILE A 139 -3.98 -24.56 5.89
C ILE A 139 -5.49 -24.82 5.85
N ILE A 140 -6.27 -24.06 6.64
CA ILE A 140 -7.74 -24.21 6.68
C ILE A 140 -8.34 -23.79 5.34
N ALA A 141 -7.90 -22.66 4.78
CA ALA A 141 -8.34 -22.14 3.50
C ALA A 141 -8.09 -23.13 2.36
N ASN A 142 -6.90 -23.76 2.31
CA ASN A 142 -6.60 -24.83 1.35
C ASN A 142 -7.64 -25.94 1.41
N TYR A 143 -7.84 -26.55 2.60
CA TYR A 143 -8.75 -27.67 2.73
C TYR A 143 -10.21 -27.29 2.50
N ALA A 144 -10.61 -26.08 2.89
CA ALA A 144 -11.96 -25.57 2.65
C ALA A 144 -12.21 -25.37 1.16
N ALA A 145 -11.22 -24.84 0.42
CA ALA A 145 -11.30 -24.61 -1.01
C ALA A 145 -11.33 -25.92 -1.81
N VAL A 146 -10.43 -26.87 -1.55
CA VAL A 146 -10.43 -28.17 -2.24
C VAL A 146 -11.64 -29.04 -1.89
N ALA A 147 -12.18 -28.92 -0.66
CA ALA A 147 -13.43 -29.58 -0.30
C ALA A 147 -14.65 -28.94 -0.96
N ALA A 148 -14.69 -27.60 -1.03
CA ALA A 148 -15.74 -26.90 -1.74
C ALA A 148 -15.76 -27.29 -3.21
N ASP A 149 -14.59 -27.35 -3.85
CA ASP A 149 -14.50 -27.78 -5.23
C ASP A 149 -14.97 -29.24 -5.40
N THR A 150 -14.43 -30.18 -4.63
CA THR A 150 -14.82 -31.60 -4.69
C THR A 150 -16.32 -31.78 -4.51
N PHE A 151 -16.96 -31.05 -3.58
CA PHE A 151 -18.40 -31.16 -3.37
C PHE A 151 -19.20 -30.53 -4.51
N SER A 152 -18.74 -29.38 -5.01
CA SER A 152 -19.38 -28.65 -6.10
C SER A 152 -19.40 -29.48 -7.38
N SER A 153 -18.27 -30.07 -7.76
CA SER A 153 -18.15 -30.91 -8.95
C SER A 153 -18.95 -32.21 -8.83
N GLU A 154 -18.81 -32.92 -7.72
CA GLU A 154 -19.41 -34.24 -7.53
C GLU A 154 -20.93 -34.23 -7.30
N LEU A 155 -21.48 -33.20 -6.64
CA LEU A 155 -22.93 -33.10 -6.44
C LEU A 155 -23.59 -32.18 -7.48
N GLY A 156 -22.86 -31.19 -7.99
CA GLY A 156 -23.37 -30.24 -8.97
C GLY A 156 -23.77 -30.90 -10.29
N ILE A 157 -23.11 -31.99 -10.68
CA ILE A 157 -23.45 -32.75 -11.90
C ILE A 157 -24.85 -33.39 -11.85
N LEU A 158 -25.42 -33.58 -10.65
CA LEU A 158 -26.74 -34.17 -10.44
C LEU A 158 -27.89 -33.14 -10.47
N ALA A 159 -27.61 -31.87 -10.78
CA ALA A 159 -28.62 -30.83 -10.83
C ALA A 159 -29.72 -31.13 -11.89
N LYS A 160 -30.97 -30.77 -11.57
CA LYS A 160 -32.13 -31.00 -12.47
C LYS A 160 -32.13 -30.10 -13.72
N GLY A 161 -31.41 -28.98 -13.70
CA GLY A 161 -31.30 -28.03 -14.80
C GLY A 161 -29.91 -28.06 -15.47
N PRO A 162 -29.79 -27.63 -16.73
CA PRO A 162 -28.50 -27.63 -17.43
C PRO A 162 -27.51 -26.66 -16.79
N PRO A 163 -26.24 -27.06 -16.57
CA PRO A 163 -25.18 -26.17 -16.10
C PRO A 163 -24.98 -24.96 -17.02
N ARG A 164 -24.44 -23.88 -16.45
CA ARG A 164 -24.13 -22.63 -17.17
C ARG A 164 -22.63 -22.39 -17.13
N LEU A 165 -22.04 -22.09 -18.27
CA LEU A 165 -20.61 -21.81 -18.35
C LEU A 165 -20.29 -20.47 -17.66
N ILE A 166 -19.47 -20.50 -16.61
CA ILE A 166 -19.21 -19.33 -15.76
C ILE A 166 -18.50 -18.18 -16.48
N THR A 167 -17.68 -18.49 -17.49
CA THR A 167 -16.94 -17.51 -18.31
C THR A 167 -17.74 -16.98 -19.50
N SER A 168 -18.94 -17.51 -19.74
CA SER A 168 -19.80 -17.04 -20.83
C SER A 168 -20.50 -15.74 -20.41
N PRO A 169 -20.35 -14.61 -21.13
CA PRO A 169 -21.04 -13.36 -20.79
C PRO A 169 -22.58 -13.49 -20.75
N THR A 170 -23.12 -14.43 -21.53
CA THR A 170 -24.56 -14.76 -21.59
C THR A 170 -24.97 -15.93 -20.68
N PHE A 171 -24.05 -16.48 -19.88
CA PHE A 171 -24.24 -17.70 -19.08
C PHE A 171 -24.89 -18.84 -19.88
N ARG A 172 -24.31 -19.14 -21.06
CA ARG A 172 -24.84 -20.14 -21.98
C ARG A 172 -24.93 -21.51 -21.31
N LYS A 173 -25.95 -22.28 -21.67
CA LYS A 173 -26.17 -23.64 -21.17
C LYS A 173 -25.14 -24.58 -21.79
N VAL A 174 -24.51 -25.41 -20.96
CA VAL A 174 -23.53 -26.43 -21.37
C VAL A 174 -23.92 -27.80 -20.83
N PRO A 175 -23.47 -28.91 -21.45
CA PRO A 175 -23.74 -30.25 -20.95
C PRO A 175 -23.16 -30.50 -19.54
N PRO A 176 -23.76 -31.39 -18.73
CA PRO A 176 -23.17 -31.88 -17.48
C PRO A 176 -21.76 -32.46 -17.69
N GLY A 177 -20.86 -32.18 -16.75
CA GLY A 177 -19.45 -32.57 -16.82
C GLY A 177 -18.55 -31.58 -17.57
N THR A 178 -19.09 -30.45 -18.06
CA THR A 178 -18.26 -29.39 -18.67
C THR A 178 -17.48 -28.65 -17.59
N ASN A 179 -16.15 -28.56 -17.73
CA ASN A 179 -15.29 -27.78 -16.85
C ASN A 179 -15.75 -26.30 -16.84
N GLY A 180 -15.98 -25.77 -15.64
CA GLY A 180 -16.57 -24.46 -15.40
C GLY A 180 -18.06 -24.31 -15.74
N GLY A 181 -18.77 -25.42 -15.95
CA GLY A 181 -20.22 -25.46 -15.93
C GLY A 181 -20.74 -25.45 -14.49
N VAL A 182 -21.28 -24.31 -14.06
CA VAL A 182 -21.80 -24.14 -12.69
C VAL A 182 -23.30 -24.34 -12.59
N THR A 183 -23.76 -24.87 -11.46
CA THR A 183 -25.17 -24.99 -11.09
C THR A 183 -25.41 -24.43 -9.69
N LEU A 184 -26.63 -23.97 -9.39
CA LEU A 184 -26.98 -23.55 -8.02
C LEU A 184 -26.78 -24.70 -7.01
N THR A 185 -27.04 -25.94 -7.43
CA THR A 185 -26.80 -27.14 -6.62
C THR A 185 -25.30 -27.34 -6.35
N GLY A 186 -24.44 -27.14 -7.37
CA GLY A 186 -22.99 -27.20 -7.22
C GLY A 186 -22.46 -26.12 -6.27
N LEU A 187 -22.89 -24.87 -6.43
CA LEU A 187 -22.49 -23.78 -5.53
C LEU A 187 -22.94 -24.02 -4.07
N ALA A 188 -24.17 -24.52 -3.87
CA ALA A 188 -24.66 -24.88 -2.54
C ALA A 188 -23.88 -26.08 -1.94
N ALA A 189 -23.51 -27.06 -2.77
CA ALA A 189 -22.69 -28.18 -2.36
C ALA A 189 -21.26 -27.74 -2.00
N GLY A 190 -20.67 -26.82 -2.77
CA GLY A 190 -19.35 -26.26 -2.46
C GLY A 190 -19.34 -25.46 -1.16
N LEU A 191 -20.40 -24.68 -0.89
CA LEU A 191 -20.59 -24.02 0.41
C LEU A 191 -20.68 -25.04 1.56
N LEU A 192 -21.40 -26.15 1.36
CA LEU A 192 -21.49 -27.23 2.34
C LEU A 192 -20.13 -27.91 2.58
N GLY A 193 -19.36 -28.19 1.52
CA GLY A 193 -18.03 -28.77 1.61
C GLY A 193 -17.06 -27.89 2.40
N SER A 194 -17.05 -26.59 2.09
CA SER A 194 -16.30 -25.58 2.84
C SER A 194 -16.72 -25.54 4.31
N MET A 195 -18.03 -25.47 4.57
CA MET A 195 -18.58 -25.40 5.93
C MET A 195 -18.20 -26.61 6.78
N ILE A 196 -18.16 -27.83 6.21
CA ILE A 196 -17.74 -29.04 6.93
C ILE A 196 -16.28 -28.93 7.39
N ILE A 197 -15.39 -28.49 6.49
CA ILE A 197 -13.97 -28.33 6.82
C ILE A 197 -13.78 -27.24 7.86
N VAL A 198 -14.42 -26.08 7.67
CA VAL A 198 -14.27 -24.96 8.59
C VAL A 198 -14.86 -25.30 9.95
N THR A 199 -16.04 -25.93 10.02
CA THR A 199 -16.61 -26.42 11.29
C THR A 199 -15.67 -27.39 11.99
N THR A 200 -15.10 -28.34 11.25
CA THR A 200 -14.09 -29.28 11.78
C THR A 200 -12.89 -28.51 12.33
N SER A 201 -12.38 -27.53 11.59
CA SER A 201 -11.26 -26.70 12.05
C SER A 201 -11.60 -25.99 13.37
N MET A 202 -12.83 -25.50 13.54
CA MET A 202 -13.25 -24.82 14.77
C MET A 202 -13.23 -25.73 16.01
N PHE A 203 -13.31 -27.05 15.85
CA PHE A 203 -13.20 -28.00 16.96
C PHE A 203 -11.76 -28.39 17.29
N PHE A 204 -10.88 -28.42 16.29
CA PHE A 204 -9.53 -28.99 16.41
C PHE A 204 -8.41 -27.95 16.42
N VAL A 205 -8.70 -26.69 16.07
CA VAL A 205 -7.81 -25.57 16.35
C VAL A 205 -7.71 -25.41 17.87
N PRO A 206 -6.51 -25.43 18.46
CA PRO A 206 -6.34 -25.19 19.89
C PRO A 206 -6.47 -23.69 20.15
N PHE A 207 -7.69 -23.16 20.09
CA PHE A 207 -7.93 -21.73 20.32
C PHE A 207 -7.50 -21.32 21.71
N CYS A 208 -6.80 -20.18 21.78
CA CYS A 208 -6.53 -19.55 23.06
C CYS A 208 -7.86 -19.27 23.79
N ASN A 209 -7.88 -19.56 25.08
CA ASN A 209 -8.99 -19.35 25.98
C ASN A 209 -8.50 -18.63 27.25
N GLN A 210 -9.42 -18.27 28.15
CA GLN A 210 -9.08 -17.52 29.36
C GLN A 210 -8.09 -18.24 30.28
N GLN A 211 -7.99 -19.58 30.20
CA GLN A 211 -7.05 -20.37 31.02
C GLN A 211 -5.64 -20.41 30.42
N THR A 212 -5.52 -20.28 29.10
CA THR A 212 -4.23 -20.17 28.40
C THR A 212 -3.72 -18.73 28.34
N ALA A 213 -4.60 -17.74 28.52
CA ALA A 213 -4.24 -16.33 28.62
C ALA A 213 -3.32 -16.10 29.83
N GLY A 214 -2.17 -15.46 29.62
CA GLY A 214 -1.18 -15.20 30.67
C GLY A 214 -0.25 -16.37 31.01
N ARG A 215 -0.41 -17.55 30.37
CA ARG A 215 0.56 -18.65 30.49
C ARG A 215 1.65 -18.52 29.43
N LEU A 216 2.86 -18.99 29.78
CA LEU A 216 4.02 -18.99 28.89
C LEU A 216 3.71 -19.78 27.60
N GLY A 217 3.68 -19.11 26.44
CA GLY A 217 3.32 -19.69 25.14
C GLY A 217 1.86 -19.48 24.70
N GLY A 218 1.00 -18.94 25.57
CA GLY A 218 -0.40 -18.59 25.25
C GLY A 218 -0.55 -17.18 24.66
N GLY A 219 -1.64 -16.95 23.92
CA GLY A 219 -1.99 -15.65 23.32
C GLY A 219 -3.39 -15.17 23.68
N ALA A 220 -3.84 -14.08 23.05
CA ALA A 220 -5.15 -13.49 23.32
C ALA A 220 -6.30 -14.51 23.11
N PRO A 221 -7.25 -14.64 24.06
CA PRO A 221 -8.31 -15.62 23.98
C PRO A 221 -9.31 -15.27 22.88
N TRP A 222 -9.84 -16.29 22.21
CA TRP A 222 -10.89 -16.13 21.20
C TRP A 222 -12.25 -15.92 21.86
N THR A 223 -12.95 -14.87 21.47
CA THR A 223 -14.37 -14.68 21.82
C THR A 223 -15.28 -15.52 20.91
N GLN A 224 -16.49 -15.86 21.37
CA GLN A 224 -17.45 -16.60 20.56
C GLN A 224 -17.84 -15.88 19.25
N PRO A 225 -18.08 -14.54 19.24
CA PRO A 225 -18.34 -13.80 18.01
C PRO A 225 -17.18 -13.86 17.00
N GLN A 226 -15.93 -13.78 17.47
CA GLN A 226 -14.74 -13.90 16.61
C GLN A 226 -14.62 -15.28 15.97
N ARG A 227 -14.91 -16.34 16.73
CA ARG A 227 -14.94 -17.72 16.19
C ARG A 227 -16.04 -17.86 15.13
N ASN A 228 -17.22 -17.31 15.39
CA ASN A 228 -18.32 -17.32 14.43
C ASN A 228 -17.97 -16.52 13.15
N MET A 229 -17.30 -15.38 13.30
CA MET A 229 -16.87 -14.55 12.17
C MET A 229 -15.77 -15.24 11.33
N LEU A 230 -14.75 -15.81 11.97
CA LEU A 230 -13.73 -16.60 11.27
C LEU A 230 -14.36 -17.79 10.54
N MET A 231 -15.28 -18.49 11.22
CA MET A 231 -16.01 -19.61 10.63
C MET A 231 -16.79 -19.16 9.39
N PHE A 232 -17.51 -18.04 9.47
CA PHE A 232 -18.25 -17.50 8.33
C PHE A 232 -17.31 -17.09 7.19
N ALA A 233 -16.27 -16.30 7.48
CA ALA A 233 -15.33 -15.79 6.50
C ALA A 233 -14.59 -16.92 5.77
N LEU A 234 -14.05 -17.90 6.50
CA LEU A 234 -13.37 -19.05 5.89
C LEU A 234 -14.34 -19.97 5.13
N THR A 235 -15.60 -20.05 5.55
CA THR A 235 -16.62 -20.82 4.83
C THR A 235 -16.90 -20.18 3.47
N ILE A 236 -17.09 -18.86 3.43
CA ILE A 236 -17.27 -18.12 2.18
C ILE A 236 -16.00 -18.18 1.32
N TRP A 237 -14.83 -17.97 1.91
CA TRP A 237 -13.54 -18.03 1.21
C TRP A 237 -13.30 -19.40 0.57
N GLY A 238 -13.54 -20.49 1.31
CA GLY A 238 -13.46 -21.84 0.74
C GLY A 238 -14.49 -22.06 -0.37
N ALA A 239 -15.72 -21.56 -0.24
CA ALA A 239 -16.72 -21.66 -1.30
C ALA A 239 -16.31 -20.92 -2.58
N LEU A 240 -15.68 -19.74 -2.45
CA LEU A 240 -15.08 -19.02 -3.57
C LEU A 240 -13.98 -19.83 -4.26
N GLY A 241 -13.33 -20.77 -3.58
CA GLY A 241 -12.40 -21.72 -4.17
C GLY A 241 -13.03 -22.55 -5.28
N SER A 242 -14.25 -23.06 -5.08
CA SER A 242 -14.96 -23.81 -6.14
C SER A 242 -15.38 -22.93 -7.34
N VAL A 243 -15.61 -21.64 -7.09
CA VAL A 243 -15.89 -20.66 -8.15
C VAL A 243 -14.61 -20.38 -8.94
N LEU A 244 -13.49 -20.20 -8.24
CA LEU A 244 -12.18 -20.03 -8.85
C LEU A 244 -11.78 -21.26 -9.66
N ASP A 245 -11.98 -22.46 -9.13
CA ASP A 245 -11.76 -23.72 -9.86
C ASP A 245 -12.63 -23.78 -11.11
N SER A 246 -13.92 -23.46 -11.01
CA SER A 246 -14.83 -23.39 -12.16
C SER A 246 -14.38 -22.36 -13.21
N ILE A 247 -13.86 -21.21 -12.79
CA ILE A 247 -13.32 -20.18 -13.71
C ILE A 247 -12.06 -20.74 -14.40
N LEU A 248 -11.10 -21.26 -13.62
CA LEU A 248 -9.86 -21.84 -14.13
C LEU A 248 -10.12 -23.05 -15.03
N GLY A 249 -11.12 -23.88 -14.72
CA GLY A 249 -11.54 -25.02 -15.50
C GLY A 249 -12.22 -24.63 -16.82
N ALA A 250 -13.10 -23.61 -16.81
CA ALA A 250 -13.70 -23.09 -18.03
C ALA A 250 -12.68 -22.45 -19.00
N ILE A 251 -11.61 -21.91 -18.46
CA ILE A 251 -10.52 -21.21 -19.16
C ILE A 251 -9.49 -22.24 -19.66
N PHE A 252 -8.88 -22.98 -18.74
CA PHE A 252 -7.67 -23.76 -18.99
C PHE A 252 -7.85 -25.26 -19.22
N GLN A 253 -9.02 -25.81 -18.93
CA GLN A 253 -9.28 -27.25 -19.09
C GLN A 253 -10.22 -27.51 -20.26
N ARG A 254 -9.72 -28.26 -21.24
CA ARG A 254 -10.50 -28.63 -22.41
C ARG A 254 -11.62 -29.60 -22.05
N SER A 255 -12.86 -29.16 -22.23
CA SER A 255 -14.05 -30.02 -22.23
C SER A 255 -14.37 -30.48 -23.64
N VAL A 256 -14.34 -31.79 -23.88
CA VAL A 256 -14.62 -32.38 -25.20
C VAL A 256 -15.97 -33.07 -25.19
N ARG A 257 -16.83 -32.75 -26.15
CA ARG A 257 -18.16 -33.35 -26.33
C ARG A 257 -18.17 -34.33 -27.49
N ASP A 258 -18.75 -35.51 -27.28
CA ASP A 258 -19.03 -36.45 -28.35
C ASP A 258 -20.26 -36.00 -29.17
N VAL A 259 -20.11 -35.91 -30.48
CA VAL A 259 -21.15 -35.34 -31.38
C VAL A 259 -22.38 -36.25 -31.49
N ARG A 260 -22.22 -37.57 -31.25
CA ARG A 260 -23.31 -38.56 -31.39
C ARG A 260 -24.18 -38.64 -30.14
N SER A 261 -23.57 -38.68 -28.97
CA SER A 261 -24.26 -38.80 -27.68
C SER A 261 -24.56 -37.45 -27.04
N GLY A 262 -23.86 -36.39 -27.44
CA GLY A 262 -23.95 -35.07 -26.85
C GLY A 262 -23.36 -34.96 -25.44
N ARG A 263 -22.62 -35.97 -24.96
CA ARG A 263 -22.04 -36.03 -23.61
C ARG A 263 -20.58 -35.58 -23.57
N ILE A 264 -20.13 -35.09 -22.42
CA ILE A 264 -18.73 -34.75 -22.19
C ILE A 264 -17.89 -36.00 -22.00
N ILE A 265 -16.70 -35.99 -22.57
CA ILE A 265 -15.69 -37.04 -22.47
C ILE A 265 -14.70 -36.63 -21.38
N GLU A 266 -14.47 -37.51 -20.41
CA GLU A 266 -13.50 -37.34 -19.34
C GLU A 266 -12.25 -38.20 -19.59
N GLY A 267 -11.07 -37.65 -19.29
CA GLY A 267 -9.81 -38.39 -19.31
C GLY A 267 -9.61 -39.21 -18.05
N GLU A 268 -8.87 -40.32 -18.17
CA GLU A 268 -8.62 -41.22 -17.04
C GLU A 268 -7.71 -40.54 -16.01
N GLY A 269 -8.10 -40.52 -14.73
CA GLY A 269 -7.30 -39.89 -13.66
C GLY A 269 -7.15 -38.37 -13.76
N GLY A 270 -8.04 -37.70 -14.48
CA GLY A 270 -8.02 -36.24 -14.70
C GLY A 270 -7.12 -35.78 -15.86
N GLU A 271 -6.57 -36.72 -16.65
CA GLU A 271 -5.72 -36.40 -17.81
C GLU A 271 -6.50 -35.78 -18.99
N ARG A 272 -5.78 -35.21 -19.95
CA ARG A 272 -6.36 -34.55 -21.13
C ARG A 272 -6.95 -35.55 -22.13
N VAL A 273 -8.05 -35.17 -22.80
CA VAL A 273 -8.72 -36.00 -23.81
C VAL A 273 -8.16 -35.73 -25.21
N LEU A 274 -7.57 -36.76 -25.83
CA LEU A 274 -7.03 -36.68 -27.18
C LEU A 274 -8.13 -36.59 -28.27
N ILE A 275 -7.92 -35.73 -29.26
CA ILE A 275 -8.72 -35.64 -30.50
C ILE A 275 -7.81 -35.95 -31.68
N SER A 276 -8.26 -36.80 -32.62
CA SER A 276 -7.52 -37.09 -33.86
C SER A 276 -7.54 -35.88 -34.79
N THR A 277 -6.36 -35.35 -35.13
CA THR A 277 -6.15 -34.34 -36.18
C THR A 277 -6.14 -34.98 -37.58
N PRO A 278 -6.66 -34.32 -38.63
CA PRO A 278 -6.45 -34.76 -40.00
C PRO A 278 -4.98 -34.51 -40.40
N THR A 279 -4.27 -35.59 -40.73
CA THR A 279 -3.00 -35.67 -41.48
C THR A 279 -1.81 -34.82 -41.02
N GLY A 280 -0.76 -35.48 -40.49
CA GLY A 280 0.62 -34.98 -40.60
C GLY A 280 1.56 -35.30 -39.44
N LYS A 281 2.31 -36.41 -39.57
CA LYS A 281 3.52 -36.82 -38.81
C LYS A 281 3.33 -37.12 -37.31
N SER A 282 3.17 -38.42 -37.06
CA SER A 282 3.25 -39.11 -35.77
C SER A 282 4.51 -38.74 -34.98
N GLU A 283 4.30 -38.18 -33.79
CA GLU A 283 5.30 -37.93 -32.75
C GLU A 283 5.47 -39.15 -31.81
N HIS A 284 5.14 -40.37 -32.27
CA HIS A 284 5.20 -41.57 -31.42
C HIS A 284 6.58 -42.21 -31.28
N THR A 285 7.62 -41.70 -31.94
CA THR A 285 8.98 -42.27 -31.85
C THR A 285 9.85 -41.67 -30.75
N LYS A 286 9.48 -40.53 -30.14
CA LYS A 286 10.34 -39.88 -29.11
C LYS A 286 10.13 -40.40 -27.68
N ARG A 287 9.03 -41.09 -27.40
CA ARG A 287 8.68 -41.52 -26.03
C ARG A 287 9.28 -42.87 -25.64
N SER A 288 9.65 -43.72 -26.61
CA SER A 288 10.43 -44.95 -26.36
C SER A 288 11.91 -44.65 -26.11
N ASP A 289 12.47 -43.70 -26.86
CA ASP A 289 13.90 -43.36 -26.77
C ASP A 289 14.23 -42.60 -25.49
N PHE A 290 13.30 -41.77 -24.99
CA PHE A 290 13.43 -41.08 -23.70
C PHE A 290 13.32 -42.05 -22.51
N LYS A 291 12.53 -43.13 -22.63
CA LYS A 291 12.36 -44.12 -21.55
C LYS A 291 13.54 -45.11 -21.47
N ALA A 292 14.23 -45.34 -22.60
CA ALA A 292 15.50 -46.08 -22.65
C ALA A 292 16.69 -45.24 -22.15
N ALA A 293 16.68 -43.93 -22.39
CA ALA A 293 17.73 -43.00 -21.93
C ALA A 293 17.67 -42.67 -20.42
N VAL A 294 16.50 -42.83 -19.77
CA VAL A 294 16.31 -42.56 -18.34
C VAL A 294 16.60 -43.80 -17.46
N LEU A 295 16.78 -44.99 -18.06
CA LEU A 295 17.02 -46.25 -17.36
C LEU A 295 18.26 -46.97 -17.93
N SER A 296 19.43 -46.34 -17.92
CA SER A 296 20.71 -47.08 -17.93
C SER A 296 21.90 -46.22 -17.47
N GLY A 297 22.53 -46.67 -16.40
CA GLY A 297 23.85 -46.28 -15.90
C GLY A 297 24.01 -46.92 -14.51
N GLU A 298 24.88 -47.87 -14.25
CA GLU A 298 25.91 -48.59 -15.01
C GLU A 298 26.02 -50.00 -14.42
N GLY A 299 26.42 -50.99 -15.23
CA GLY A 299 26.75 -52.33 -14.74
C GLY A 299 27.07 -53.27 -15.90
N LYS A 300 28.37 -53.47 -16.16
CA LYS A 300 28.89 -54.44 -17.12
C LYS A 300 28.58 -55.89 -16.68
N GLU A 301 28.57 -56.76 -17.69
CA GLU A 301 28.59 -58.23 -17.68
C GLU A 301 27.24 -58.97 -17.52
N ALA A 302 26.69 -59.44 -18.67
CA ALA A 302 26.47 -60.86 -18.93
C ALA A 302 25.80 -61.10 -20.32
N VAL A 303 26.61 -61.59 -21.25
CA VAL A 303 26.37 -62.70 -22.22
C VAL A 303 24.97 -62.87 -22.87
N GLU A 304 24.95 -62.62 -24.18
CA GLU A 304 24.46 -63.46 -25.29
C GLU A 304 23.55 -64.69 -25.01
N LYS A 305 22.36 -64.75 -25.64
CA LYS A 305 21.98 -65.76 -26.68
C LYS A 305 20.48 -65.77 -27.03
N THR A 306 20.19 -65.57 -28.34
CA THR A 306 19.25 -66.28 -29.26
C THR A 306 17.84 -66.66 -28.75
N ASN A 307 16.73 -66.57 -29.49
CA ASN A 307 16.35 -66.74 -30.91
C ASN A 307 14.84 -66.35 -30.97
N SER A 308 14.08 -66.26 -32.05
CA SER A 308 14.22 -66.08 -33.49
C SER A 308 12.77 -66.15 -34.03
N ASP A 309 12.55 -65.60 -35.23
CA ASP A 309 11.50 -65.98 -36.20
C ASP A 309 10.04 -65.62 -35.92
N ALA A 310 9.22 -65.22 -36.89
CA ALA A 310 9.31 -64.84 -38.30
C ALA A 310 7.85 -64.42 -38.65
N SER A 311 7.44 -63.75 -39.73
CA SER A 311 7.87 -63.64 -41.13
C SER A 311 7.00 -62.52 -41.75
N GLU A 312 7.58 -61.60 -42.52
CA GLU A 312 7.46 -61.44 -44.00
C GLU A 312 6.05 -61.13 -44.52
N GLY A 313 5.81 -60.25 -45.48
CA GLY A 313 6.60 -59.51 -46.47
C GLY A 313 5.61 -58.61 -47.26
N VAL A 314 5.91 -57.86 -48.33
CA VAL A 314 7.10 -57.51 -49.11
C VAL A 314 6.62 -56.52 -50.21
N ASN A 315 7.44 -55.50 -50.53
CA ASN A 315 7.66 -54.76 -51.80
C ASN A 315 6.50 -54.03 -52.55
N LYS A 316 6.63 -52.69 -52.77
CA LYS A 316 7.31 -51.91 -53.87
C LYS A 316 6.45 -51.70 -55.13
N HIS A 317 6.15 -50.45 -55.49
CA HIS A 317 6.90 -49.62 -56.47
C HIS A 317 6.06 -48.42 -57.01
N ASP A 318 6.81 -47.34 -57.22
CA ASP A 318 6.70 -46.17 -58.13
C ASP A 318 5.91 -46.36 -59.44
N ALA A 319 5.44 -45.36 -60.20
CA ALA A 319 5.29 -43.91 -60.06
C ALA A 319 4.43 -43.41 -61.25
N GLU A 320 3.98 -42.16 -61.12
CA GLU A 320 3.58 -41.21 -62.17
C GLU A 320 2.21 -41.29 -62.90
N ASN A 321 1.57 -40.12 -62.81
CA ASN A 321 0.79 -39.41 -63.82
C ASN A 321 -0.76 -39.52 -63.82
N LYS A 322 -1.33 -38.33 -63.57
CA LYS A 322 -2.52 -37.75 -64.20
C LYS A 322 -3.93 -38.29 -63.86
N GLN A 323 -4.66 -37.32 -63.31
CA GLN A 323 -5.97 -36.82 -63.74
C GLN A 323 -7.19 -37.12 -62.86
N ARG A 324 -7.69 -35.99 -62.36
CA ARG A 324 -9.11 -35.59 -62.23
C ARG A 324 -9.95 -36.25 -61.13
N LYS A 325 -10.09 -35.45 -60.08
CA LYS A 325 -11.35 -35.06 -59.38
C LYS A 325 -12.51 -36.07 -59.46
N GLY A 326 -12.70 -36.77 -58.35
CA GLY A 326 -14.00 -37.21 -57.85
C GLY A 326 -14.26 -36.58 -56.47
N SER A 327 -15.49 -36.17 -56.23
CA SER A 327 -15.97 -35.26 -55.20
C SER A 327 -15.86 -35.74 -53.75
N VAL A 328 -15.75 -34.75 -52.87
CA VAL A 328 -16.02 -34.74 -51.42
C VAL A 328 -17.16 -35.69 -51.00
N SER A 329 -16.85 -36.59 -50.06
CA SER A 329 -17.79 -37.12 -49.07
C SER A 329 -17.14 -36.96 -47.69
N GLY A 330 -17.87 -36.33 -46.77
CA GLY A 330 -17.30 -35.71 -45.56
C GLY A 330 -16.91 -36.69 -44.45
N GLU A 331 -15.71 -36.50 -43.90
CA GLU A 331 -15.35 -37.01 -42.58
C GLU A 331 -16.13 -36.22 -41.51
N LYS A 332 -17.17 -36.83 -40.94
CA LYS A 332 -17.87 -36.29 -39.77
C LYS A 332 -16.95 -36.40 -38.55
N VAL A 333 -16.48 -35.26 -38.05
CA VAL A 333 -15.73 -35.13 -36.79
C VAL A 333 -16.57 -35.75 -35.65
N SER A 334 -16.02 -36.74 -34.95
CA SER A 334 -16.72 -37.47 -33.87
C SER A 334 -16.68 -36.74 -32.52
N ARG A 335 -15.71 -35.85 -32.30
CA ARG A 335 -15.48 -35.13 -31.03
C ARG A 335 -15.28 -33.62 -31.27
N VAL A 336 -16.02 -32.78 -30.56
CA VAL A 336 -15.97 -31.31 -30.69
C VAL A 336 -15.62 -30.69 -29.34
N VAL A 337 -14.86 -29.59 -29.34
CA VAL A 337 -14.54 -28.86 -28.11
C VAL A 337 -15.76 -28.06 -27.66
N GLU A 338 -16.17 -28.25 -26.41
CA GLU A 338 -17.33 -27.56 -25.82
C GLU A 338 -16.93 -26.28 -25.08
N ALA A 339 -15.85 -26.33 -24.30
CA ALA A 339 -15.31 -25.20 -23.52
C ALA A 339 -13.82 -25.43 -23.17
N GLY A 340 -13.12 -24.35 -22.82
CA GLY A 340 -11.74 -24.37 -22.33
C GLY A 340 -10.67 -24.68 -23.37
N TRP A 341 -9.45 -24.29 -23.04
CA TRP A 341 -8.24 -24.53 -23.82
C TRP A 341 -7.52 -25.79 -23.31
N ASP A 342 -6.65 -26.41 -24.11
CA ASP A 342 -5.97 -27.67 -23.74
C ASP A 342 -4.65 -27.40 -22.99
N ILE A 343 -4.66 -26.49 -22.01
CA ILE A 343 -3.45 -25.95 -21.36
C ILE A 343 -3.11 -26.68 -20.07
N LEU A 344 -4.11 -26.94 -19.22
CA LEU A 344 -3.96 -27.56 -17.91
C LEU A 344 -4.86 -28.79 -17.83
N ASP A 345 -4.43 -29.79 -17.06
CA ASP A 345 -5.29 -30.90 -16.71
C ASP A 345 -6.11 -30.62 -15.43
N ASN A 346 -6.91 -31.58 -14.97
CA ASN A 346 -7.74 -31.36 -13.79
C ASN A 346 -6.95 -31.11 -12.51
N ASN A 347 -5.78 -31.73 -12.41
CA ASN A 347 -4.95 -31.69 -11.21
C ASN A 347 -4.19 -30.37 -11.10
N ASP A 348 -3.73 -29.84 -12.24
CA ASP A 348 -3.02 -28.56 -12.30
C ASP A 348 -3.90 -27.38 -11.83
N VAL A 349 -5.16 -27.37 -12.24
CA VAL A 349 -6.13 -26.32 -11.86
C VAL A 349 -6.47 -26.40 -10.38
N ASN A 350 -6.72 -27.60 -9.86
CA ASN A 350 -6.96 -27.83 -8.44
C ASN A 350 -5.79 -27.32 -7.58
N PHE A 351 -4.54 -27.59 -8.01
CA PHE A 351 -3.36 -27.10 -7.32
C PHE A 351 -3.25 -25.56 -7.37
N LEU A 352 -3.47 -24.95 -8.53
CA LEU A 352 -3.39 -23.50 -8.71
C LEU A 352 -4.46 -22.76 -7.91
N MET A 353 -5.68 -23.29 -7.88
CA MET A 353 -6.77 -22.79 -7.05
C MET A 353 -6.37 -22.85 -5.58
N ALA A 354 -5.93 -24.01 -5.09
CA ALA A 354 -5.53 -24.20 -3.71
C ALA A 354 -4.39 -23.26 -3.29
N PHE A 355 -3.40 -23.06 -4.18
CA PHE A 355 -2.29 -22.13 -3.97
C PHE A 355 -2.75 -20.67 -3.89
N SER A 356 -3.57 -20.23 -4.86
CA SER A 356 -4.04 -18.84 -4.96
C SER A 356 -4.95 -18.47 -3.80
N MET A 357 -5.86 -19.37 -3.41
CA MET A 357 -6.73 -19.16 -2.25
C MET A 357 -5.96 -19.14 -0.93
N SER A 358 -4.77 -19.76 -0.89
CA SER A 358 -3.90 -19.75 0.29
C SER A 358 -3.01 -18.49 0.39
N LEU A 359 -2.52 -17.95 -0.73
CA LEU A 359 -1.66 -16.76 -0.75
C LEU A 359 -2.42 -15.44 -0.88
N GLY A 360 -3.54 -15.40 -1.61
CA GLY A 360 -4.32 -14.19 -1.87
C GLY A 360 -4.88 -13.56 -0.59
N SER A 361 -5.05 -14.35 0.47
CA SER A 361 -5.41 -13.87 1.80
C SER A 361 -4.27 -13.16 2.54
N MET A 362 -3.05 -13.10 1.97
CA MET A 362 -1.83 -12.66 2.67
C MET A 362 -1.23 -11.30 2.21
N VAL A 363 -1.67 -10.62 1.12
CA VAL A 363 -0.81 -9.62 0.40
C VAL A 363 -1.31 -8.15 0.24
N ILE A 364 -2.50 -7.70 0.69
CA ILE A 364 -3.00 -6.35 0.29
C ILE A 364 -2.59 -5.18 1.22
N ALA A 365 -1.66 -4.28 0.76
CA ALA A 365 -1.72 -2.79 0.79
C ALA A 365 -0.32 -2.08 0.65
N SER A 366 -0.23 -0.98 -0.12
CA SER A 366 1.00 -0.16 -0.34
C SER A 366 0.89 1.28 0.21
N ASN A 367 2.03 1.95 0.49
CA ASN A 367 2.14 3.26 1.15
C ASN A 367 3.51 3.91 0.76
N PRO A 368 3.69 5.24 0.57
CA PRO A 368 4.97 5.86 0.17
C PRO A 368 6.14 5.46 1.04
N GLN A 369 5.90 5.38 2.35
CA GLN A 369 6.87 4.97 3.35
C GLN A 369 7.28 3.49 3.22
N SER A 370 6.55 2.66 2.45
CA SER A 370 6.96 1.30 2.08
C SER A 370 7.41 1.18 0.62
N THR A 371 6.87 1.99 -0.29
CA THR A 371 7.18 1.93 -1.73
C THR A 371 8.42 2.73 -2.13
N TYR A 372 8.94 3.62 -1.27
CA TYR A 372 10.11 4.46 -1.59
C TYR A 372 11.34 3.66 -2.04
N THR A 373 11.52 2.45 -1.50
CA THR A 373 12.64 1.55 -1.82
C THR A 373 12.66 1.09 -3.29
N HIS A 374 11.54 1.22 -4.00
CA HIS A 374 11.44 0.93 -5.43
C HIS A 374 12.00 2.04 -6.32
N THR A 375 12.32 3.20 -5.74
CA THR A 375 12.82 4.36 -6.48
C THR A 375 14.30 4.57 -6.19
N THR A 376 15.08 4.80 -7.24
CA THR A 376 16.48 5.26 -7.14
C THR A 376 16.61 6.62 -7.80
N PHE A 377 17.03 7.63 -7.05
CA PHE A 377 17.40 8.94 -7.59
C PHE A 377 18.80 8.87 -8.21
N HIS A 378 19.00 9.47 -9.38
CA HIS A 378 20.32 9.49 -10.03
C HIS A 378 20.51 10.74 -10.88
N GLY A 379 21.78 11.10 -11.14
CA GLY A 379 22.12 12.30 -11.90
C GLY A 379 21.76 13.61 -11.17
N PRO A 380 22.08 14.76 -11.79
CA PRO A 380 21.80 16.06 -11.20
C PRO A 380 20.30 16.39 -11.31
N SER A 381 19.66 16.63 -10.17
CA SER A 381 18.36 17.29 -10.08
C SER A 381 18.29 18.05 -8.76
N ILE A 382 17.43 19.07 -8.67
CA ILE A 382 17.29 19.84 -7.43
C ILE A 382 16.86 18.94 -6.25
N LEU A 383 15.95 17.99 -6.49
CA LEU A 383 15.49 17.06 -5.45
C LEU A 383 16.60 16.07 -5.04
N SER A 384 17.40 15.57 -5.99
CA SER A 384 18.51 14.67 -5.66
C SER A 384 19.62 15.40 -4.90
N SER A 385 19.90 16.66 -5.24
CA SER A 385 20.82 17.53 -4.50
C SER A 385 20.33 17.77 -3.07
N THR A 386 19.06 18.13 -2.87
CA THR A 386 18.49 18.34 -1.53
C THR A 386 18.57 17.05 -0.68
N ARG A 387 18.21 15.89 -1.26
CA ARG A 387 18.36 14.58 -0.58
C ARG A 387 19.81 14.30 -0.19
N LYS A 388 20.78 14.64 -1.05
CA LYS A 388 22.21 14.49 -0.77
C LYS A 388 22.64 15.39 0.38
N THR A 389 22.22 16.66 0.41
CA THR A 389 22.47 17.57 1.54
C THR A 389 21.89 17.00 2.83
N ILE A 390 20.69 16.43 2.79
CA ILE A 390 20.05 15.88 3.98
C ILE A 390 20.84 14.69 4.54
N SER A 391 21.15 13.72 3.68
CA SER A 391 21.89 12.51 4.08
C SER A 391 23.30 12.81 4.58
N THR A 392 24.00 13.77 3.98
CA THR A 392 25.42 14.03 4.29
C THR A 392 25.64 15.09 5.37
N VAL A 393 24.70 16.02 5.56
CA VAL A 393 24.85 17.16 6.47
C VAL A 393 23.71 17.20 7.49
N THR A 394 22.46 17.27 7.04
CA THR A 394 21.32 17.58 7.90
C THR A 394 21.10 16.55 8.99
N LEU A 395 21.09 15.25 8.67
CA LEU A 395 20.84 14.20 9.68
C LEU A 395 21.88 14.19 10.80
N GLN A 396 23.15 14.40 10.45
CA GLN A 396 24.25 14.49 11.41
C GLN A 396 24.16 15.77 12.25
N PHE A 397 23.80 16.90 11.63
CA PHE A 397 23.58 18.15 12.33
C PHE A 397 22.42 18.04 13.34
N GLN A 398 21.29 17.47 12.90
CA GLN A 398 20.14 17.19 13.76
C GLN A 398 20.50 16.25 14.92
N LEU A 399 21.29 15.19 14.65
CA LEU A 399 21.78 14.31 15.71
C LEU A 399 22.63 15.05 16.75
N GLY A 400 23.47 15.99 16.30
CA GLY A 400 24.23 16.87 17.18
C GLY A 400 23.32 17.71 18.09
N LEU A 401 22.26 18.28 17.54
CA LEU A 401 21.27 19.07 18.28
C LEU A 401 20.42 18.23 19.24
N LEU A 402 20.02 17.01 18.85
CA LEU A 402 19.34 16.08 19.74
C LEU A 402 20.24 15.72 20.94
N LYS A 403 21.55 15.56 20.72
CA LYS A 403 22.52 15.31 21.81
C LYS A 403 22.69 16.53 22.71
N SER A 404 22.93 17.72 22.15
CA SER A 404 23.21 18.92 22.94
C SER A 404 21.99 19.41 23.73
N THR A 405 20.77 19.15 23.25
CA THR A 405 19.53 19.54 23.93
C THR A 405 19.01 18.51 24.94
N GLY A 406 19.68 17.36 25.08
CA GLY A 406 19.28 16.28 26.00
C GLY A 406 18.21 15.32 25.43
N ARG A 407 17.61 15.62 24.28
CA ARG A 407 16.60 14.77 23.61
C ARG A 407 17.13 13.37 23.31
N TYR A 408 18.37 13.25 22.84
CA TYR A 408 18.97 11.98 22.42
C TYR A 408 18.95 10.90 23.52
N ASP A 409 19.08 11.31 24.78
CA ASP A 409 19.18 10.44 25.94
C ASP A 409 17.97 10.54 26.87
N CYS A 410 16.86 11.18 26.44
CA CYS A 410 15.72 11.45 27.31
C CYS A 410 15.09 10.16 27.89
N PHE A 411 15.08 9.07 27.13
CA PHE A 411 14.60 7.76 27.56
C PHE A 411 15.57 7.01 28.50
N LYS A 412 16.72 7.59 28.87
CA LYS A 412 17.45 7.12 30.07
C LYS A 412 16.75 7.49 31.37
N LEU A 413 15.65 8.25 31.29
CA LEU A 413 14.79 8.65 32.40
C LEU A 413 15.55 9.39 33.52
N GLN A 414 16.48 10.25 33.12
CA GLN A 414 17.20 11.14 34.02
C GLN A 414 16.56 12.53 34.01
N TRP A 415 16.52 13.18 35.17
CA TRP A 415 16.00 14.54 35.27
C TRP A 415 16.80 15.49 34.39
N HIS A 416 16.10 16.37 33.67
CA HIS A 416 16.70 17.42 32.85
C HIS A 416 16.09 18.77 33.25
N PRO A 417 16.89 19.86 33.37
CA PRO A 417 16.37 21.16 33.85
C PRO A 417 15.20 21.73 33.05
N ILE A 418 15.04 21.34 31.78
CA ILE A 418 13.89 21.76 30.96
C ILE A 418 12.55 21.27 31.50
N TYR A 419 12.52 20.22 32.32
CA TYR A 419 11.29 19.67 32.87
C TYR A 419 10.67 20.59 33.93
N ASP A 420 11.47 21.49 34.51
CA ASP A 420 11.05 22.57 35.40
C ASP A 420 10.52 23.81 34.64
N ASP A 421 10.56 23.79 33.30
CA ASP A 421 10.09 24.90 32.47
C ASP A 421 8.58 24.82 32.24
N HIS A 422 7.87 25.78 32.85
CA HIS A 422 6.41 25.92 32.77
C HIS A 422 5.98 27.19 32.02
N ARG A 423 6.86 27.80 31.21
CA ARG A 423 6.56 29.03 30.46
C ARG A 423 5.40 28.85 29.48
N PHE A 424 5.26 27.65 28.92
CA PHE A 424 4.20 27.32 27.98
C PHE A 424 3.12 26.49 28.68
N TRP A 425 1.90 27.01 28.67
CA TRP A 425 0.73 26.32 29.19
C TRP A 425 -0.27 26.03 28.06
N PRO A 426 -0.90 24.85 28.02
CA PRO A 426 -0.72 23.71 28.95
C PRO A 426 0.47 22.82 28.62
N VAL A 427 1.11 23.02 27.46
CA VAL A 427 2.12 22.10 26.91
C VAL A 427 3.54 22.56 27.25
N PRO A 428 4.30 21.82 28.07
CA PRO A 428 5.69 22.16 28.38
C PRO A 428 6.62 21.86 27.19
N PRO A 429 7.80 22.52 27.09
CA PRO A 429 8.72 22.38 25.95
C PRO A 429 9.15 20.94 25.62
N HIS A 430 9.35 20.10 26.63
CA HIS A 430 9.84 18.74 26.45
C HIS A 430 8.77 17.75 25.99
N LEU A 431 7.50 18.16 25.94
CA LEU A 431 6.39 17.25 25.67
C LEU A 431 6.52 16.53 24.32
N PHE A 432 7.23 17.13 23.37
CA PHE A 432 7.40 16.60 22.01
C PHE A 432 8.70 15.81 21.80
N TRP A 433 9.54 15.66 22.83
CA TRP A 433 10.86 15.01 22.71
C TRP A 433 10.77 13.57 22.21
N ASP A 434 9.75 12.83 22.64
CA ASP A 434 9.45 11.48 22.15
C ASP A 434 9.26 11.47 20.62
N SER A 435 8.46 12.42 20.12
CA SER A 435 8.19 12.55 18.68
C SER A 435 9.37 13.09 17.88
N ASP A 436 10.21 13.95 18.47
CA ASP A 436 11.44 14.45 17.83
C ASP A 436 12.36 13.28 17.49
N LEU A 437 12.53 12.35 18.45
CA LEU A 437 13.29 11.12 18.24
C LEU A 437 12.63 10.19 17.21
N GLY A 438 11.31 10.00 17.29
CA GLY A 438 10.56 9.19 16.32
C GLY A 438 10.77 9.66 14.88
N LYS A 439 10.51 10.94 14.61
CA LYS A 439 10.66 11.53 13.27
C LYS A 439 12.11 11.48 12.77
N TRP A 440 13.08 11.79 13.63
CA TRP A 440 14.49 11.73 13.25
C TRP A 440 14.92 10.30 12.91
N MET A 441 14.53 9.30 13.72
CA MET A 441 14.82 7.90 13.43
C MET A 441 14.17 7.46 12.12
N GLU A 442 12.90 7.77 11.89
CA GLU A 442 12.18 7.46 10.64
C GLU A 442 12.95 8.01 9.43
N GLY A 443 13.33 9.31 9.47
CA GLY A 443 14.11 9.93 8.41
C GLY A 443 15.50 9.33 8.23
N ALA A 444 16.24 9.10 9.33
CA ALA A 444 17.56 8.50 9.29
C ALA A 444 17.54 7.09 8.67
N ILE A 445 16.55 6.26 9.02
CA ILE A 445 16.40 4.90 8.51
C ILE A 445 16.13 4.90 6.99
N TYR A 446 15.33 5.83 6.48
CA TYR A 446 15.10 5.93 5.04
C TYR A 446 16.39 6.20 4.27
N PHE A 447 17.26 7.08 4.77
CA PHE A 447 18.55 7.33 4.13
C PHE A 447 19.57 6.20 4.36
N LEU A 448 19.56 5.54 5.51
CA LEU A 448 20.38 4.34 5.77
C LEU A 448 20.10 3.19 4.80
N SER A 449 18.88 3.12 4.25
CA SER A 449 18.50 2.15 3.22
C SER A 449 19.14 2.42 1.85
N GLU A 450 19.51 3.67 1.59
CA GLU A 450 20.17 4.07 0.34
C GLU A 450 21.68 4.06 0.47
N GLN A 451 22.20 4.65 1.55
CA GLN A 451 23.63 4.73 1.84
C GLN A 451 23.85 4.54 3.33
N HIS A 452 24.59 3.49 3.67
CA HIS A 452 24.90 3.18 5.06
C HIS A 452 25.83 4.23 5.69
N ASP A 453 25.48 4.70 6.88
CA ASP A 453 26.28 5.56 7.75
C ASP A 453 26.34 4.92 9.15
N ALA A 454 27.53 4.50 9.58
CA ALA A 454 27.70 3.78 10.84
C ALA A 454 27.34 4.63 12.07
N GLY A 455 27.53 5.95 12.01
CA GLY A 455 27.21 6.85 13.12
C GLY A 455 25.70 7.01 13.30
N LEU A 456 24.95 7.17 12.20
CA LEU A 456 23.49 7.21 12.22
C LEU A 456 22.90 5.86 12.66
N ASP A 457 23.40 4.75 12.11
CA ASP A 457 22.98 3.39 12.46
C ASP A 457 23.16 3.10 13.97
N GLN A 458 24.33 3.45 14.53
CA GLN A 458 24.59 3.31 15.96
C GLN A 458 23.65 4.19 16.79
N ALA A 459 23.39 5.42 16.35
CA ALA A 459 22.49 6.33 17.04
C ALA A 459 21.05 5.81 17.09
N VAL A 460 20.53 5.27 15.98
CA VAL A 460 19.21 4.64 15.93
C VAL A 460 19.14 3.45 16.89
N LYS A 461 20.12 2.55 16.86
CA LYS A 461 20.17 1.38 17.76
C LYS A 461 20.19 1.79 19.24
N HIS A 462 20.97 2.82 19.58
CA HIS A 462 21.03 3.36 20.93
C HIS A 462 19.68 3.91 21.39
N ILE A 463 19.04 4.76 20.58
CA ILE A 463 17.73 5.34 20.92
C ILE A 463 16.70 4.22 21.14
N VAL A 464 16.62 3.25 20.24
CA VAL A 464 15.71 2.09 20.38
C VAL A 464 15.96 1.33 21.69
N GLU A 465 17.22 1.10 22.08
CA GLU A 465 17.53 0.41 23.32
C GLU A 465 17.13 1.20 24.56
N THR A 466 17.33 2.52 24.56
CA THR A 466 16.87 3.38 25.65
C THR A 466 15.34 3.41 25.75
N ILE A 467 14.62 3.48 24.62
CA ILE A 467 13.15 3.39 24.57
C ILE A 467 12.67 2.07 25.17
N ARG A 468 13.28 0.95 24.78
CA ARG A 468 12.95 -0.38 25.31
C ARG A 468 13.12 -0.46 26.81
N SER A 469 14.21 0.14 27.31
CA SER A 469 14.53 0.16 28.74
C SER A 469 13.58 1.07 29.52
N ALA A 470 13.01 2.10 28.89
CA ALA A 470 12.09 3.05 29.50
C ALA A 470 10.63 2.57 29.57
N GLN A 471 10.23 1.60 28.73
CA GLN A 471 8.83 1.15 28.67
C GLN A 471 8.39 0.54 30.02
N SER A 472 7.27 1.02 30.55
CA SER A 472 6.64 0.47 31.77
C SER A 472 6.19 -0.98 31.56
N GLU A 473 6.07 -1.74 32.66
CA GLU A 473 5.71 -3.17 32.62
C GLU A 473 4.39 -3.46 31.86
N ASP A 474 3.41 -2.55 31.94
CA ASP A 474 2.12 -2.66 31.27
C ASP A 474 2.12 -2.22 29.80
N GLY A 475 3.29 -1.84 29.28
CA GLY A 475 3.48 -1.40 27.90
C GLY A 475 3.39 0.12 27.71
N TYR A 476 3.08 0.90 28.74
CA TYR A 476 3.02 2.35 28.62
C TYR A 476 4.39 2.98 28.31
N LEU A 477 4.42 3.95 27.39
CA LEU A 477 5.64 4.65 27.00
C LEU A 477 5.34 6.14 26.73
N ASN A 478 5.77 7.01 27.64
CA ASN A 478 5.78 8.45 27.41
C ASN A 478 6.74 9.10 28.41
N LEU A 479 7.72 9.88 27.92
CA LEU A 479 8.73 10.48 28.79
C LEU A 479 8.11 11.30 29.92
N HIS A 480 7.16 12.19 29.57
CA HIS A 480 6.58 13.15 30.50
C HIS A 480 5.86 12.46 31.65
N TYR A 481 4.97 11.50 31.36
CA TYR A 481 4.19 10.83 32.41
C TYR A 481 4.90 9.67 33.11
N ILE A 482 6.04 9.21 32.59
CA ILE A 482 6.90 8.25 33.31
C ILE A 482 7.77 9.00 34.33
N LEU A 483 8.37 10.12 33.91
CA LEU A 483 9.41 10.78 34.71
C LEU A 483 8.95 12.07 35.39
N VAL A 484 8.26 12.95 34.67
CA VAL A 484 7.98 14.33 35.12
C VAL A 484 6.68 14.40 35.94
N GLU A 485 5.62 13.76 35.47
CA GLU A 485 4.33 13.70 36.17
C GLU A 485 3.84 12.24 36.35
N PRO A 486 4.56 11.41 37.13
CA PRO A 486 4.15 10.03 37.38
C PRO A 486 2.75 9.93 37.98
N GLY A 487 1.97 8.96 37.51
CA GLY A 487 0.59 8.72 37.96
C GLY A 487 -0.48 9.57 37.27
N LYS A 488 -0.10 10.50 36.38
CA LYS A 488 -1.04 11.36 35.64
C LYS A 488 -1.28 10.97 34.18
N ARG A 489 -0.84 9.79 33.73
CA ARG A 489 -1.12 9.31 32.36
C ARG A 489 -2.62 9.34 32.04
N TRP A 490 -2.97 9.65 30.80
CA TRP A 490 -4.34 9.73 30.31
C TRP A 490 -5.22 10.76 31.03
N THR A 491 -4.67 11.72 31.76
CA THR A 491 -5.50 12.73 32.47
C THR A 491 -5.81 13.95 31.60
N ASN A 492 -4.98 14.22 30.58
CA ASN A 492 -5.19 15.32 29.63
C ASN A 492 -4.86 14.93 28.19
N ILE A 493 -5.71 14.08 27.60
CA ILE A 493 -5.60 13.58 26.22
C ILE A 493 -5.86 14.71 25.20
N ARG A 494 -6.62 15.75 25.59
CA ARG A 494 -6.82 16.95 24.76
C ARG A 494 -5.49 17.66 24.48
N ASP A 495 -4.65 17.88 25.49
CA ASP A 495 -3.50 18.79 25.33
C ASP A 495 -2.13 18.12 25.40
N MET A 496 -1.98 16.98 26.09
CA MET A 496 -0.66 16.49 26.51
C MET A 496 -0.01 15.45 25.58
N HIS A 497 -0.49 15.33 24.34
CA HIS A 497 0.19 14.67 23.21
C HIS A 497 0.70 13.23 23.41
N GLU A 498 0.22 12.48 24.42
CA GLU A 498 0.63 11.08 24.68
C GLU A 498 0.50 10.21 23.41
N MET A 499 -0.66 10.29 22.76
CA MET A 499 -0.95 9.50 21.55
C MET A 499 -0.25 10.05 20.29
N TYR A 500 0.01 11.35 20.23
CA TYR A 500 0.78 11.96 19.13
C TYR A 500 2.23 11.46 19.14
N ASN A 501 2.85 11.46 20.32
CA ASN A 501 4.17 10.90 20.53
C ASN A 501 4.21 9.40 20.20
N ALA A 502 3.19 8.66 20.64
CA ALA A 502 3.07 7.24 20.30
C ALA A 502 2.95 7.00 18.79
N GLY A 503 2.17 7.80 18.06
CA GLY A 503 2.03 7.70 16.61
C GLY A 503 3.36 7.86 15.88
N HIS A 504 4.13 8.91 16.19
CA HIS A 504 5.46 9.10 15.59
C HIS A 504 6.47 8.00 15.95
N LEU A 505 6.41 7.46 17.17
CA LEU A 505 7.23 6.29 17.54
C LEU A 505 6.78 5.01 16.81
N ILE A 506 5.49 4.83 16.53
CA ILE A 506 4.97 3.73 15.70
C ILE A 506 5.50 3.84 14.27
N GLU A 507 5.45 5.02 13.65
CA GLU A 507 5.98 5.23 12.30
C GLU A 507 7.48 4.90 12.22
N ALA A 508 8.26 5.32 13.23
CA ALA A 508 9.68 4.97 13.36
C ALA A 508 9.90 3.46 13.59
N ALA A 509 9.05 2.81 14.39
CA ALA A 509 9.14 1.38 14.66
C ALA A 509 8.86 0.52 13.41
N ILE A 510 7.94 0.96 12.56
CA ILE A 510 7.68 0.35 11.25
C ILE A 510 8.91 0.50 10.34
N ALA A 511 9.47 1.70 10.22
CA ALA A 511 10.69 1.92 9.44
C ALA A 511 11.86 1.07 9.96
N HIS A 512 12.02 0.98 11.28
CA HIS A 512 13.04 0.15 11.92
C HIS A 512 12.83 -1.34 11.62
N HIS A 513 11.60 -1.84 11.71
CA HIS A 513 11.26 -3.21 11.33
C HIS A 513 11.63 -3.48 9.87
N ASP A 514 11.25 -2.58 8.96
CA ASP A 514 11.49 -2.73 7.53
C ASP A 514 12.98 -2.73 7.18
N TYR A 515 13.80 -1.92 7.85
CA TYR A 515 15.24 -1.86 7.58
C TYR A 515 16.02 -2.99 8.27
N TYR A 516 15.87 -3.14 9.59
CA TYR A 516 16.67 -4.09 10.38
C TYR A 516 16.13 -5.51 10.34
N LYS A 517 14.89 -5.73 9.85
CA LYS A 517 14.21 -7.03 9.83
C LYS A 517 14.08 -7.65 11.22
N THR A 518 13.83 -6.83 12.24
CA THR A 518 13.59 -7.26 13.62
C THR A 518 12.36 -6.58 14.20
N ASN A 519 11.73 -7.21 15.18
CA ASN A 519 10.57 -6.64 15.89
C ASN A 519 10.97 -5.93 17.19
N VAL A 520 12.27 -5.71 17.44
CA VAL A 520 12.78 -5.20 18.72
C VAL A 520 12.12 -3.89 19.15
N PHE A 521 11.90 -2.96 18.21
CA PHE A 521 11.17 -1.72 18.46
C PHE A 521 9.66 -1.88 18.21
N LEU A 522 9.28 -2.65 17.18
CA LEU A 522 7.88 -2.89 16.84
C LEU A 522 7.09 -3.53 17.99
N ASP A 523 7.66 -4.51 18.68
CA ASP A 523 7.05 -5.19 19.83
C ASP A 523 6.79 -4.23 21.01
N VAL A 524 7.67 -3.25 21.23
CA VAL A 524 7.46 -2.19 22.23
C VAL A 524 6.21 -1.41 21.88
N MET A 525 6.11 -0.93 20.64
CA MET A 525 4.99 -0.12 20.22
C MET A 525 3.69 -0.92 20.14
N THR A 526 3.73 -2.19 19.72
CA THR A 526 2.56 -3.08 19.75
C THR A 526 2.02 -3.28 21.16
N LYS A 527 2.87 -3.47 22.18
CA LYS A 527 2.42 -3.51 23.58
C LYS A 527 1.70 -2.22 23.99
N TYR A 528 2.27 -1.08 23.61
CA TYR A 528 1.67 0.21 23.94
C TYR A 528 0.32 0.42 23.24
N VAL A 529 0.20 0.02 21.96
CA VAL A 529 -1.06 0.03 21.22
C VAL A 529 -2.09 -0.89 21.86
N HIS A 530 -1.70 -2.06 22.35
CA HIS A 530 -2.63 -2.98 23.02
C HIS A 530 -3.12 -2.42 24.35
N LEU A 531 -2.26 -1.71 25.09
CA LEU A 531 -2.67 -0.97 26.29
C LEU A 531 -3.66 0.15 25.94
N MET A 532 -3.38 0.93 24.89
CA MET A 532 -4.31 1.97 24.42
C MET A 532 -5.64 1.40 23.97
N HIS A 533 -5.65 0.30 23.20
CA HIS A 533 -6.87 -0.41 22.81
C HIS A 533 -7.64 -0.94 24.02
N ALA A 534 -6.98 -1.47 25.04
CA ALA A 534 -7.66 -1.89 26.27
C ALA A 534 -8.26 -0.71 27.06
N THR A 535 -7.67 0.48 26.93
CA THR A 535 -8.07 1.68 27.67
C THR A 535 -9.16 2.50 26.95
N PHE A 536 -9.10 2.56 25.61
CA PHE A 536 -9.90 3.44 24.77
C PHE A 536 -10.69 2.64 23.74
N GLY A 537 -11.97 2.97 23.60
CA GLY A 537 -12.86 2.27 22.69
C GLY A 537 -14.35 2.44 23.04
N PRO A 538 -15.23 1.76 22.29
CA PRO A 538 -16.68 1.87 22.48
C PRO A 538 -17.23 0.98 23.61
N GLY A 539 -16.40 0.10 24.20
CA GLY A 539 -16.82 -0.82 25.26
C GLY A 539 -17.23 -0.12 26.56
N PRO A 540 -18.02 -0.79 27.41
CA PRO A 540 -18.56 -0.19 28.63
C PRO A 540 -17.48 0.21 29.65
N ASP A 541 -16.38 -0.54 29.70
CA ASP A 541 -15.26 -0.29 30.61
C ASP A 541 -14.13 0.54 29.96
N GLN A 542 -14.29 0.87 28.67
CA GLN A 542 -13.34 1.68 27.93
C GLN A 542 -13.73 3.15 27.99
N ARG A 543 -12.72 4.02 27.97
CA ARG A 543 -12.95 5.47 27.87
C ARG A 543 -13.17 5.87 26.42
N LYS A 544 -14.21 6.66 26.17
CA LYS A 544 -14.54 7.16 24.83
C LYS A 544 -13.70 8.39 24.45
N ALA A 545 -12.38 8.27 24.57
CA ALA A 545 -11.43 9.35 24.33
C ALA A 545 -10.81 9.31 22.94
N TYR A 546 -10.31 10.43 22.49
CA TYR A 546 -9.51 10.57 21.26
C TYR A 546 -8.55 11.75 21.42
N PRO A 547 -7.38 11.74 20.74
CA PRO A 547 -6.33 12.71 20.99
C PRO A 547 -6.65 14.11 20.47
N GLY A 548 -6.23 15.16 21.17
CA GLY A 548 -6.37 16.53 20.65
C GLY A 548 -5.49 16.82 19.44
N HIS A 549 -4.35 16.14 19.29
CA HIS A 549 -3.54 16.20 18.08
C HIS A 549 -3.60 14.86 17.31
N PRO A 550 -4.27 14.81 16.15
CA PRO A 550 -4.26 13.67 15.24
C PRO A 550 -2.83 13.34 14.76
N GLU A 551 -2.52 12.06 14.68
CA GLU A 551 -1.25 11.46 14.22
C GLU A 551 -1.31 9.95 14.46
N ILE A 552 -1.85 9.54 15.61
CA ILE A 552 -1.94 8.12 15.96
C ILE A 552 -2.82 7.35 14.99
N GLU A 553 -3.85 7.99 14.41
CA GLU A 553 -4.81 7.35 13.53
C GLU A 553 -4.13 6.83 12.24
N LEU A 554 -3.33 7.66 11.57
CA LEU A 554 -2.58 7.24 10.38
C LEU A 554 -1.50 6.20 10.74
N ALA A 555 -0.82 6.38 11.89
CA ALA A 555 0.24 5.47 12.33
C ALA A 555 -0.30 4.07 12.66
N LEU A 556 -1.47 3.98 13.32
CA LEU A 556 -2.14 2.72 13.64
C LEU A 556 -2.64 1.99 12.38
N LEU A 557 -3.16 2.72 11.38
CA LEU A 557 -3.57 2.12 10.11
C LEU A 557 -2.36 1.59 9.32
N ARG A 558 -1.22 2.29 9.37
CA ARG A 558 0.06 1.79 8.84
C ARG A 558 0.56 0.56 9.59
N LEU A 559 0.49 0.57 10.91
CA LEU A 559 0.85 -0.58 11.75
C LEU A 559 -0.01 -1.79 11.40
N TYR A 560 -1.32 -1.60 11.24
CA TYR A 560 -2.24 -2.63 10.78
C TYR A 560 -1.86 -3.18 9.40
N ARG A 561 -1.57 -2.33 8.39
CA ARG A 561 -1.10 -2.80 7.07
C ARG A 561 0.20 -3.62 7.17
N THR A 562 1.10 -3.23 8.06
CA THR A 562 2.41 -3.87 8.23
C THR A 562 2.31 -5.20 8.96
N THR A 563 1.43 -5.32 9.96
CA THR A 563 1.44 -6.42 10.93
C THR A 563 0.18 -7.28 10.92
N GLY A 564 -0.92 -6.79 10.36
CA GLY A 564 -2.25 -7.38 10.51
C GLY A 564 -2.89 -7.16 11.90
N ASP A 565 -2.31 -6.32 12.77
CA ASP A 565 -2.83 -6.10 14.12
C ASP A 565 -4.23 -5.45 14.12
N THR A 566 -5.27 -6.26 14.31
CA THR A 566 -6.66 -5.80 14.27
C THR A 566 -6.98 -4.81 15.38
N LYS A 567 -6.27 -4.85 16.52
CA LYS A 567 -6.49 -3.87 17.60
C LYS A 567 -6.03 -2.48 17.17
N ALA A 568 -4.93 -2.40 16.41
CA ALA A 568 -4.48 -1.13 15.84
C ALA A 568 -5.55 -0.55 14.89
N TYR A 569 -6.11 -1.38 14.00
CA TYR A 569 -7.21 -0.96 13.12
C TYR A 569 -8.46 -0.53 13.88
N GLU A 570 -8.92 -1.33 14.84
CA GLU A 570 -10.10 -1.04 15.66
C GLU A 570 -9.94 0.28 16.42
N LEU A 571 -8.76 0.49 17.01
CA LEU A 571 -8.44 1.70 17.75
C LEU A 571 -8.39 2.93 16.83
N ALA A 572 -7.76 2.83 15.66
CA ALA A 572 -7.72 3.91 14.68
C ALA A 572 -9.12 4.29 14.19
N LYS A 573 -9.92 3.28 13.81
CA LYS A 573 -11.31 3.47 13.39
C LYS A 573 -12.11 4.14 14.49
N PHE A 574 -11.98 3.67 15.73
CA PHE A 574 -12.64 4.26 16.89
C PHE A 574 -12.29 5.74 17.06
N PHE A 575 -11.01 6.10 17.07
CA PHE A 575 -10.59 7.50 17.20
C PHE A 575 -11.15 8.41 16.09
N LEU A 576 -11.18 7.92 14.84
CA LEU A 576 -11.74 8.67 13.72
C LEU A 576 -13.26 8.84 13.84
N THR A 577 -13.98 7.80 14.26
CA THR A 577 -15.45 7.84 14.35
C THR A 577 -15.98 8.53 15.59
N GLU A 578 -15.23 8.52 16.69
CA GLU A 578 -15.65 9.14 17.96
C GLU A 578 -15.31 10.63 18.02
N ARG A 579 -14.35 11.09 17.19
CA ARG A 579 -13.92 12.49 17.17
C ARG A 579 -15.08 13.45 16.88
N GLY A 580 -15.32 14.36 17.82
CA GLY A 580 -16.39 15.35 17.75
C GLY A 580 -17.79 14.81 18.08
N ASN A 581 -17.91 13.58 18.59
CA ASN A 581 -19.17 13.04 19.08
C ASN A 581 -19.71 13.87 20.28
N PRO A 582 -20.86 14.56 20.15
CA PRO A 582 -21.41 15.39 21.23
C PRO A 582 -21.96 14.58 22.40
N VAL A 583 -22.20 13.28 22.22
CA VAL A 583 -22.81 12.37 23.21
C VAL A 583 -21.91 11.16 23.50
N GLY A 584 -20.59 11.36 23.42
CA GLY A 584 -19.58 10.32 23.64
C GLY A 584 -19.54 9.79 25.07
N GLN A 585 -18.61 10.32 25.88
CA GLN A 585 -18.37 9.87 27.26
C GLN A 585 -19.46 10.38 28.20
N ASP A 586 -20.13 9.46 28.90
CA ASP A 586 -21.25 9.73 29.83
C ASP A 586 -22.33 10.65 29.22
N GLY A 587 -22.58 10.49 27.92
CA GLY A 587 -23.58 11.27 27.18
C GLY A 587 -23.15 12.71 26.86
N ARG A 588 -21.85 13.01 26.92
CA ARG A 588 -21.29 14.34 26.64
C ARG A 588 -20.08 14.28 25.72
N HIS A 589 -19.68 15.44 25.22
CA HIS A 589 -18.43 15.60 24.49
C HIS A 589 -17.21 15.24 25.37
N TYR A 590 -16.29 14.45 24.83
CA TYR A 590 -15.18 13.89 25.62
C TYR A 590 -14.33 14.96 26.32
N TYR A 591 -13.98 16.04 25.62
CA TYR A 591 -13.14 17.09 26.23
C TYR A 591 -13.84 17.83 27.37
N ASP A 592 -15.16 17.99 27.33
CA ASP A 592 -15.90 18.58 28.46
C ASP A 592 -15.92 17.62 29.67
N TRP A 593 -16.05 16.31 29.41
CA TRP A 593 -15.94 15.27 30.43
C TRP A 593 -14.55 15.25 31.08
N GLU A 594 -13.50 15.32 30.28
CA GLU A 594 -12.12 15.26 30.75
C GLU A 594 -11.74 16.52 31.55
N MET A 595 -12.15 17.70 31.09
CA MET A 595 -11.93 18.97 31.79
C MET A 595 -12.54 18.97 33.19
N GLU A 596 -13.78 18.52 33.34
CA GLU A 596 -14.45 18.45 34.65
C GLU A 596 -13.71 17.50 35.61
N ARG A 597 -13.26 16.34 35.12
CA ARG A 597 -12.48 15.38 35.91
C ARG A 597 -11.15 15.95 36.41
N ARG A 598 -10.56 16.89 35.66
CA ARG A 598 -9.36 17.63 36.09
C ARG A 598 -9.65 18.80 37.03
N GLY A 599 -10.92 19.13 37.27
CA GLY A 599 -11.30 20.36 37.98
C GLY A 599 -10.93 21.62 37.20
N GLU A 600 -10.87 21.55 35.87
CA GLU A 600 -10.55 22.70 35.01
C GLU A 600 -11.75 23.66 34.99
N GLU A 601 -11.51 24.92 35.33
CA GLU A 601 -12.57 25.94 35.37
C GLU A 601 -13.19 26.14 34.00
N ALA A 602 -14.51 26.35 33.94
CA ALA A 602 -15.28 26.37 32.70
C ALA A 602 -14.90 27.48 31.71
N HIS A 603 -14.18 28.52 32.17
CA HIS A 603 -13.70 29.65 31.36
C HIS A 603 -12.21 29.56 31.01
N LYS A 604 -11.49 28.58 31.58
CA LYS A 604 -10.08 28.34 31.27
C LYS A 604 -9.97 27.75 29.87
N ARG A 605 -9.07 28.28 29.06
CA ARG A 605 -8.85 27.87 27.66
C ARG A 605 -7.36 27.84 27.34
N PRO A 606 -6.85 26.88 26.54
CA PRO A 606 -5.51 26.93 25.93
C PRO A 606 -5.22 28.28 25.27
N ASN A 607 -3.96 28.72 25.26
CA ASN A 607 -3.57 29.96 24.56
C ASN A 607 -3.96 29.94 23.08
N SER A 608 -3.87 28.75 22.47
CA SER A 608 -4.24 28.49 21.08
C SER A 608 -5.75 28.58 20.80
N TYR A 609 -6.60 28.56 21.82
CA TYR A 609 -8.06 28.63 21.64
C TYR A 609 -8.49 30.09 21.67
N PRO A 610 -9.17 30.62 20.65
CA PRO A 610 -9.71 31.99 20.72
C PRO A 610 -10.73 32.16 21.85
N MET A 611 -11.61 31.16 22.03
CA MET A 611 -12.63 31.09 23.06
C MET A 611 -12.62 29.72 23.74
N SER A 612 -13.19 29.64 24.94
CA SER A 612 -13.36 28.36 25.63
C SER A 612 -14.23 27.42 24.78
N ARG A 613 -13.84 26.14 24.70
CA ARG A 613 -14.52 25.09 23.91
C ARG A 613 -14.47 25.27 22.39
N ASP A 614 -13.48 26.01 21.88
CA ASP A 614 -13.13 26.04 20.46
C ASP A 614 -12.49 24.71 19.98
N TYR A 615 -13.26 23.62 20.09
CA TYR A 615 -12.83 22.27 19.72
C TYR A 615 -12.57 22.10 18.22
N TRP A 616 -12.92 23.10 17.40
CA TRP A 616 -12.51 23.15 16.01
C TRP A 616 -10.99 23.23 15.84
N TYR A 617 -10.25 23.74 16.84
CA TYR A 617 -8.80 23.65 16.91
C TYR A 617 -8.26 22.21 16.73
N CYS A 618 -8.95 21.24 17.34
CA CYS A 618 -8.66 19.81 17.30
C CYS A 618 -9.53 19.04 16.29
N GLN A 619 -10.23 19.74 15.40
CA GLN A 619 -11.22 19.16 14.46
C GLN A 619 -12.25 18.27 15.17
N ALA A 620 -12.65 18.67 16.38
CA ALA A 620 -13.55 17.92 17.26
C ALA A 620 -14.81 18.73 17.64
N HIS A 621 -15.13 19.80 16.91
CA HIS A 621 -16.36 20.56 17.13
C HIS A 621 -17.62 19.82 16.64
N LYS A 622 -17.45 18.92 15.67
CA LYS A 622 -18.50 18.07 15.06
C LYS A 622 -17.87 16.76 14.57
N PRO A 623 -18.68 15.68 14.39
CA PRO A 623 -18.23 14.49 13.67
C PRO A 623 -17.65 14.84 12.30
N ILE A 624 -16.58 14.16 11.90
CA ILE A 624 -15.82 14.47 10.67
C ILE A 624 -16.73 14.55 9.42
N LEU A 625 -17.70 13.63 9.32
CA LEU A 625 -18.65 13.58 8.21
C LEU A 625 -19.56 14.83 8.11
N GLU A 626 -19.75 15.54 9.22
CA GLU A 626 -20.60 16.73 9.34
C GLU A 626 -19.82 18.05 9.24
N GLN A 627 -18.50 18.02 9.17
CA GLN A 627 -17.68 19.23 9.05
C GLN A 627 -17.81 19.82 7.64
N GLU A 628 -18.19 21.09 7.55
CA GLU A 628 -18.46 21.79 6.28
C GLU A 628 -17.21 22.45 5.70
N SER A 629 -16.31 22.92 6.57
CA SER A 629 -15.07 23.63 6.22
C SER A 629 -13.91 23.06 7.03
N VAL A 630 -12.69 23.14 6.49
CA VAL A 630 -11.50 22.76 7.27
C VAL A 630 -11.14 23.90 8.21
N GLU A 631 -10.98 23.58 9.50
CA GLU A 631 -10.79 24.56 10.56
C GLU A 631 -9.69 24.12 11.53
N GLY A 632 -9.23 25.04 12.36
CA GLY A 632 -8.29 24.72 13.43
C GLY A 632 -6.85 24.67 12.97
N HIS A 633 -6.05 24.01 13.79
CA HIS A 633 -4.62 23.85 13.55
C HIS A 633 -4.37 23.07 12.24
N ALA A 634 -3.49 23.58 11.38
CA ALA A 634 -3.35 23.07 10.02
C ALA A 634 -2.72 21.66 9.97
N VAL A 635 -1.69 21.38 10.78
CA VAL A 635 -1.10 20.03 10.88
C VAL A 635 -2.10 18.99 11.41
N ARG A 636 -2.80 19.31 12.52
CA ARG A 636 -3.84 18.43 13.08
C ARG A 636 -4.87 18.03 12.02
N ALA A 637 -5.40 19.00 11.27
CA ALA A 637 -6.37 18.74 10.22
C ALA A 637 -5.81 17.85 9.11
N THR A 638 -4.62 18.15 8.60
CA THR A 638 -4.03 17.37 7.49
C THR A 638 -3.65 15.95 7.90
N TYR A 639 -3.15 15.74 9.13
CA TYR A 639 -2.88 14.40 9.66
C TYR A 639 -4.16 13.61 9.89
N LEU A 640 -5.20 14.24 10.44
CA LEU A 640 -6.52 13.62 10.59
C LEU A 640 -7.07 13.14 9.25
N LEU A 641 -7.10 14.03 8.26
CA LEU A 641 -7.61 13.72 6.94
C LEU A 641 -6.77 12.66 6.23
N THR A 642 -5.46 12.61 6.49
CA THR A 642 -4.59 11.52 6.02
C THR A 642 -5.02 10.18 6.62
N GLY A 643 -5.30 10.12 7.94
CA GLY A 643 -5.84 8.93 8.60
C GLY A 643 -7.21 8.51 8.06
N VAL A 644 -8.10 9.47 7.78
CA VAL A 644 -9.40 9.20 7.13
C VAL A 644 -9.19 8.65 5.72
N ALA A 645 -8.29 9.23 4.94
CA ALA A 645 -7.97 8.75 3.59
C ALA A 645 -7.39 7.34 3.62
N ASP A 646 -6.53 7.00 4.60
CA ASP A 646 -6.00 5.65 4.78
C ASP A 646 -7.09 4.62 5.11
N LEU A 647 -8.10 5.00 5.91
CA LEU A 647 -9.27 4.17 6.21
C LEU A 647 -10.08 3.87 4.95
N VAL A 648 -10.29 4.88 4.09
CA VAL A 648 -10.97 4.73 2.80
C VAL A 648 -10.14 3.87 1.84
N CYS A 649 -8.82 4.04 1.81
CA CYS A 649 -7.94 3.22 0.98
C CYS A 649 -8.03 1.74 1.36
N LEU A 650 -8.02 1.41 2.65
CA LEU A 650 -8.21 0.02 3.12
C LEU A 650 -9.54 -0.59 2.68
N HIS A 651 -10.59 0.23 2.58
CA HIS A 651 -11.87 -0.21 2.03
C HIS A 651 -11.82 -0.42 0.53
N LYS A 652 -11.27 0.54 -0.22
CA LYS A 652 -11.11 0.47 -1.68
C LYS A 652 -10.32 -0.78 -2.11
N ASP A 653 -9.31 -1.14 -1.33
CA ASP A 653 -8.46 -2.30 -1.60
C ASP A 653 -9.11 -3.63 -1.15
N GLY A 654 -10.31 -3.59 -0.56
CA GLY A 654 -11.01 -4.77 -0.06
C GLY A 654 -10.45 -5.35 1.23
N THR A 655 -9.54 -4.63 1.91
CA THR A 655 -8.86 -5.09 3.13
C THR A 655 -9.76 -5.02 4.37
N GLN A 656 -10.55 -3.96 4.51
CA GLN A 656 -11.48 -3.77 5.63
C GLN A 656 -12.79 -3.12 5.16
N PRO A 657 -13.97 -3.61 5.56
CA PRO A 657 -15.23 -2.96 5.21
C PRO A 657 -15.38 -1.62 5.96
N LEU A 658 -15.84 -0.60 5.24
CA LEU A 658 -16.16 0.71 5.79
C LEU A 658 -17.63 1.04 5.48
N PRO A 659 -18.51 1.07 6.50
CA PRO A 659 -19.86 1.59 6.32
C PRO A 659 -19.81 3.05 5.85
N ASP A 660 -20.77 3.43 5.00
CA ASP A 660 -20.90 4.79 4.47
C ASP A 660 -19.63 5.31 3.78
N ALA A 661 -18.86 4.43 3.12
CA ALA A 661 -17.61 4.78 2.45
C ALA A 661 -17.73 5.99 1.50
N ASP A 662 -18.85 6.10 0.77
CA ASP A 662 -19.14 7.23 -0.11
C ASP A 662 -19.23 8.56 0.67
N ASN A 663 -19.80 8.54 1.88
CA ASN A 663 -19.88 9.73 2.74
C ASN A 663 -18.49 10.13 3.25
N TRP A 664 -17.63 9.17 3.58
CA TRP A 664 -16.23 9.43 3.95
C TRP A 664 -15.44 10.05 2.80
N VAL A 665 -15.59 9.52 1.57
CA VAL A 665 -14.99 10.10 0.36
C VAL A 665 -15.52 11.51 0.12
N ALA A 666 -16.83 11.74 0.28
CA ALA A 666 -17.43 13.06 0.13
C ALA A 666 -16.91 14.07 1.16
N ALA A 667 -16.73 13.67 2.42
CA ALA A 667 -16.16 14.50 3.46
C ALA A 667 -14.70 14.87 3.18
N LEU A 668 -13.87 13.89 2.78
CA LEU A 668 -12.48 14.13 2.36
C LEU A 668 -12.41 15.15 1.23
N ARG A 669 -13.21 14.98 0.17
CA ARG A 669 -13.25 15.91 -0.97
C ARG A 669 -13.70 17.30 -0.55
N ARG A 670 -14.77 17.40 0.24
CA ARG A 670 -15.31 18.69 0.72
C ARG A 670 -14.27 19.47 1.52
N LEU A 671 -13.61 18.82 2.47
CA LEU A 671 -12.61 19.46 3.33
C LEU A 671 -11.32 19.80 2.55
N TRP A 672 -10.90 18.91 1.64
CA TRP A 672 -9.81 19.19 0.70
C TRP A 672 -10.11 20.40 -0.19
N ASP A 673 -11.28 20.44 -0.82
CA ASP A 673 -11.67 21.51 -1.74
C ASP A 673 -11.79 22.86 -1.01
N ASN A 674 -12.27 22.87 0.24
CA ASN A 674 -12.24 24.08 1.07
C ASN A 674 -10.81 24.52 1.38
N MET A 675 -9.94 23.58 1.79
CA MET A 675 -8.52 23.85 2.09
C MET A 675 -7.81 24.49 0.90
N VAL A 676 -7.84 23.83 -0.25
CA VAL A 676 -7.11 24.24 -1.46
C VAL A 676 -7.76 25.43 -2.15
N GLY A 677 -9.08 25.42 -2.30
CA GLY A 677 -9.79 26.43 -3.08
C GLY A 677 -9.95 27.77 -2.36
N LYS A 678 -9.85 27.80 -1.03
CA LYS A 678 -10.20 29.00 -0.24
C LYS A 678 -9.19 29.36 0.86
N LYS A 679 -8.37 28.43 1.34
CA LYS A 679 -7.54 28.62 2.55
C LYS A 679 -6.06 28.24 2.36
N MET A 680 -5.60 28.10 1.12
CA MET A 680 -4.22 27.79 0.76
C MET A 680 -3.54 28.98 0.10
N TYR A 681 -2.33 29.28 0.52
CA TYR A 681 -1.47 30.30 -0.07
C TYR A 681 -0.95 29.86 -1.44
N LEU A 682 -0.53 30.83 -2.27
CA LEU A 682 0.03 30.54 -3.60
C LEU A 682 1.26 29.63 -3.57
N THR A 683 1.99 29.60 -2.45
CA THR A 683 3.16 28.74 -2.22
C THR A 683 2.80 27.31 -1.80
N GLY A 684 1.51 26.95 -1.78
CA GLY A 684 0.99 25.69 -1.27
C GLY A 684 0.94 25.61 0.25
N SER A 685 1.42 26.64 0.97
CA SER A 685 1.35 26.66 2.43
C SER A 685 -0.08 26.88 2.92
N ILE A 686 -0.34 26.41 4.14
CA ILE A 686 -1.63 26.53 4.82
C ILE A 686 -1.42 27.02 6.25
N GLY A 687 -2.42 27.73 6.77
CA GLY A 687 -2.41 28.33 8.09
C GLY A 687 -2.17 29.84 8.03
N SER A 688 -3.23 30.64 8.20
CA SER A 688 -3.17 32.10 8.14
C SER A 688 -3.17 32.77 9.51
N SER A 689 -3.52 32.05 10.59
CA SER A 689 -3.52 32.57 11.96
C SER A 689 -2.37 32.00 12.78
N ALA A 690 -1.58 32.88 13.38
CA ALA A 690 -0.48 32.50 14.26
C ALA A 690 -0.96 32.00 15.63
N GLN A 691 -2.10 32.50 16.15
CA GLN A 691 -2.58 32.12 17.48
C GLN A 691 -2.83 30.62 17.60
N TRP A 692 -3.33 29.98 16.53
CA TRP A 692 -3.66 28.55 16.51
C TRP A 692 -2.96 27.78 15.38
N GLU A 693 -1.95 28.40 14.77
CA GLU A 693 -1.09 27.76 13.77
C GLU A 693 -1.89 27.11 12.63
N GLY A 694 -2.93 27.82 12.18
CA GLY A 694 -4.03 27.15 11.49
C GLY A 694 -4.91 28.02 10.62
N PHE A 695 -5.99 27.42 10.15
CA PHE A 695 -6.87 28.00 9.15
C PHE A 695 -7.60 29.24 9.70
N GLY A 696 -7.62 30.31 8.91
CA GLY A 696 -8.55 31.42 9.09
C GLY A 696 -9.90 31.18 8.41
N ILE A 697 -10.67 32.25 8.28
CA ILE A 697 -11.90 32.27 7.47
C ILE A 697 -11.57 32.10 5.97
N ASP A 698 -12.56 31.69 5.18
CA ASP A 698 -12.42 31.54 3.72
C ASP A 698 -11.83 32.82 3.10
N TYR A 699 -10.83 32.66 2.22
CA TYR A 699 -10.10 33.71 1.51
C TYR A 699 -9.29 34.69 2.38
N PHE A 700 -9.16 34.46 3.69
CA PHE A 700 -8.26 35.24 4.54
C PHE A 700 -6.82 34.70 4.47
N LEU A 701 -6.03 35.27 3.55
CA LEU A 701 -4.67 34.83 3.21
C LEU A 701 -3.64 35.98 3.22
N PRO A 702 -3.51 36.77 4.31
CA PRO A 702 -2.53 37.85 4.43
C PRO A 702 -1.08 37.38 4.23
N GLN A 703 -0.20 38.21 3.65
CA GLN A 703 1.16 37.80 3.28
C GLN A 703 2.17 37.90 4.42
N ALA A 704 1.97 38.84 5.35
CA ALA A 704 2.84 39.10 6.50
C ALA A 704 2.03 39.17 7.80
N PRO A 705 2.64 38.85 8.97
CA PRO A 705 1.98 38.97 10.27
C PRO A 705 1.29 40.33 10.51
N ASP A 706 1.90 41.43 10.11
CA ASP A 706 1.34 42.78 10.27
C ASP A 706 0.24 43.15 9.25
N GLU A 707 -0.10 42.25 8.32
CA GLU A 707 -1.22 42.35 7.38
C GLU A 707 -2.46 41.56 7.87
N GLY A 708 -2.46 41.16 9.14
CA GLY A 708 -3.56 40.42 9.79
C GLY A 708 -3.26 38.95 10.03
N GLY A 709 -2.12 38.45 9.57
CA GLY A 709 -1.67 37.07 9.80
C GLY A 709 -0.75 36.56 8.70
N CYS A 710 -0.20 35.38 8.91
CA CYS A 710 0.48 34.50 7.96
C CYS A 710 1.27 33.56 8.86
N TYR A 711 0.95 32.27 8.87
CA TYR A 711 1.73 31.31 9.66
C TYR A 711 2.45 30.34 8.75
N ALA A 712 1.70 29.73 7.82
CA ALA A 712 2.23 28.96 6.71
C ALA A 712 3.26 27.91 7.16
N GLU A 713 2.88 27.09 8.15
CA GLU A 713 3.80 26.17 8.80
C GLU A 713 4.38 25.14 7.81
N THR A 714 5.68 24.83 7.96
CA THR A 714 6.36 23.78 7.20
C THR A 714 5.67 22.42 7.35
N CYS A 715 5.39 21.97 8.58
CA CYS A 715 4.73 20.68 8.82
C CYS A 715 3.35 20.59 8.18
N ALA A 716 2.61 21.70 8.12
CA ALA A 716 1.27 21.70 7.55
C ALA A 716 1.31 21.47 6.02
N SER A 717 2.32 22.04 5.36
CA SER A 717 2.59 21.78 3.94
C SER A 717 3.01 20.33 3.67
N ILE A 718 3.79 19.73 4.59
CA ILE A 718 4.12 18.30 4.55
C ILE A 718 2.86 17.44 4.74
N GLY A 719 1.98 17.79 5.69
CA GLY A 719 0.70 17.12 5.88
C GLY A 719 -0.19 17.20 4.64
N ALA A 720 -0.20 18.34 3.94
CA ALA A 720 -0.91 18.47 2.66
C ALA A 720 -0.33 17.56 1.57
N VAL A 721 1.00 17.39 1.52
CA VAL A 721 1.69 16.43 0.62
C VAL A 721 1.29 14.98 0.95
N MET A 722 1.25 14.61 2.24
CA MET A 722 0.82 13.28 2.69
C MET A 722 -0.64 13.00 2.29
N LEU A 723 -1.54 13.96 2.52
CA LEU A 723 -2.95 13.82 2.15
C LEU A 723 -3.15 13.74 0.64
N ALA A 724 -2.44 14.57 -0.14
CA ALA A 724 -2.51 14.57 -1.60
C ALA A 724 -2.17 13.20 -2.18
N GLU A 725 -1.14 12.54 -1.64
CA GLU A 725 -0.73 11.21 -2.07
C GLU A 725 -1.82 10.16 -1.82
N ARG A 726 -2.45 10.16 -0.64
CA ARG A 726 -3.57 9.25 -0.34
C ARG A 726 -4.75 9.46 -1.27
N LEU A 727 -5.04 10.71 -1.62
CA LEU A 727 -6.10 11.04 -2.58
C LEU A 727 -5.75 10.58 -4.01
N LEU A 728 -4.47 10.65 -4.40
CA LEU A 728 -3.98 10.10 -5.68
C LEU A 728 -4.10 8.58 -5.76
N TYR A 729 -3.90 7.87 -4.64
CA TYR A 729 -4.15 6.44 -4.55
C TYR A 729 -5.64 6.10 -4.77
N LEU A 730 -6.54 6.91 -4.23
CA LEU A 730 -7.99 6.76 -4.43
C LEU A 730 -8.43 7.07 -5.85
N ALA A 731 -7.89 8.13 -6.47
CA ALA A 731 -8.14 8.43 -7.86
C ALA A 731 -6.98 9.26 -8.45
N PRO A 732 -6.42 8.90 -9.62
CA PRO A 732 -5.39 9.69 -10.28
C PRO A 732 -6.00 10.96 -10.88
N ASP A 733 -6.20 12.00 -10.07
CA ASP A 733 -6.64 13.34 -10.45
C ASP A 733 -5.49 14.34 -10.25
N ALA A 734 -5.14 15.08 -11.31
CA ALA A 734 -4.01 15.99 -11.33
C ALA A 734 -4.15 17.11 -10.29
N ARG A 735 -5.36 17.46 -9.84
CA ARG A 735 -5.57 18.49 -8.81
C ARG A 735 -4.82 18.18 -7.51
N TYR A 736 -4.69 16.90 -7.16
CA TYR A 736 -3.99 16.49 -5.95
C TYR A 736 -2.48 16.56 -6.15
N ALA A 737 -1.99 16.06 -7.28
CA ALA A 737 -0.57 16.08 -7.61
C ALA A 737 -0.03 17.50 -7.90
N ASP A 738 -0.87 18.41 -8.40
CA ASP A 738 -0.51 19.82 -8.57
C ASP A 738 -0.29 20.51 -7.22
N VAL A 739 -1.15 20.24 -6.23
CA VAL A 739 -0.96 20.73 -4.86
C VAL A 739 0.27 20.08 -4.22
N MET A 740 0.45 18.77 -4.41
CA MET A 740 1.65 18.06 -3.94
C MET A 740 2.93 18.68 -4.50
N GLU A 741 2.97 18.96 -5.80
CA GLU A 741 4.09 19.64 -6.47
C GLU A 741 4.29 21.07 -5.95
N LEU A 742 3.19 21.82 -5.78
CA LEU A 742 3.23 23.20 -5.31
C LEU A 742 3.82 23.30 -3.90
N CYS A 743 3.35 22.47 -2.97
CA CYS A 743 3.89 22.38 -1.61
C CYS A 743 5.37 21.99 -1.63
N LEU A 744 5.75 20.98 -2.42
CA LEU A 744 7.10 20.44 -2.48
C LEU A 744 8.12 21.48 -2.96
N TYR A 745 7.89 22.10 -4.13
CA TYR A 745 8.86 22.98 -4.78
C TYR A 745 8.88 24.41 -4.23
N ASN A 746 7.99 24.77 -3.31
CA ASN A 746 7.91 26.10 -2.73
C ASN A 746 8.13 26.06 -1.21
N THR A 747 7.12 25.69 -0.45
CA THR A 747 7.16 25.78 1.01
C THR A 747 8.07 24.72 1.62
N VAL A 748 7.92 23.45 1.24
CA VAL A 748 8.69 22.34 1.81
C VAL A 748 10.17 22.48 1.48
N MET A 749 10.53 22.68 0.22
CA MET A 749 11.94 22.89 -0.16
C MET A 749 12.51 24.19 0.41
N GLY A 750 11.70 25.25 0.52
CA GLY A 750 12.11 26.53 1.09
C GLY A 750 12.32 26.52 2.61
N SER A 751 11.79 25.51 3.29
CA SER A 751 11.87 25.38 4.75
C SER A 751 13.25 24.98 5.26
N MET A 752 14.17 24.59 4.39
CA MET A 752 15.54 24.24 4.74
C MET A 752 16.51 25.12 3.94
N SER A 753 17.54 25.64 4.62
CA SER A 753 18.65 26.32 3.95
C SER A 753 19.37 25.37 2.98
N MET A 754 20.01 25.93 1.96
CA MET A 754 20.81 25.15 1.02
C MET A 754 21.97 24.40 1.69
N SER A 755 22.51 24.97 2.78
CA SER A 755 23.52 24.32 3.62
C SER A 755 23.01 23.09 4.40
N GLY A 756 21.68 22.95 4.54
CA GLY A 756 21.05 21.89 5.31
C GLY A 756 21.10 22.06 6.84
N LYS A 757 21.52 23.22 7.36
CA LYS A 757 21.76 23.46 8.79
C LYS A 757 20.82 24.49 9.45
N ALA A 758 20.03 25.22 8.67
CA ALA A 758 19.02 26.13 9.19
C ALA A 758 17.66 25.86 8.53
N PHE A 759 16.59 26.14 9.27
CA PHE A 759 15.22 25.77 8.95
C PHE A 759 14.25 26.94 9.19
N THR A 760 13.05 26.79 8.64
CA THR A 760 11.93 27.70 8.84
C THR A 760 10.76 26.95 9.46
N TYR A 761 10.20 27.49 10.53
CA TYR A 761 8.92 27.02 11.07
C TYR A 761 7.77 27.71 10.31
N GLU A 762 7.74 29.05 10.34
CA GLU A 762 6.75 29.89 9.65
C GLU A 762 7.22 30.36 8.27
N ASN A 763 6.47 30.03 7.22
CA ASN A 763 6.84 30.40 5.84
C ASN A 763 6.07 31.62 5.36
N TYR A 764 6.38 32.79 5.92
CA TYR A 764 5.75 34.04 5.51
C TYR A 764 5.92 34.31 4.00
N LEU A 765 4.91 34.94 3.38
CA LEU A 765 4.97 35.39 1.99
C LEU A 765 5.55 36.80 1.87
N ALA A 766 5.58 37.55 2.97
CA ALA A 766 6.23 38.84 3.06
C ALA A 766 6.83 39.04 4.46
N SER A 767 7.98 39.68 4.52
CA SER A 767 8.59 40.15 5.77
C SER A 767 7.89 41.40 6.29
N CYS A 768 7.99 41.66 7.59
CA CYS A 768 7.58 42.93 8.20
C CYS A 768 8.48 43.28 9.39
N PRO A 769 8.33 44.48 10.00
CA PRO A 769 9.07 44.80 11.22
C PRO A 769 8.84 43.73 12.29
N GLY A 770 9.92 43.21 12.86
CA GLY A 770 9.90 42.11 13.85
C GLY A 770 9.82 40.69 13.27
N HIS A 771 9.51 40.53 11.97
CA HIS A 771 9.41 39.22 11.32
C HIS A 771 10.12 39.26 9.95
N LEU A 772 11.44 39.14 9.99
CA LEU A 772 12.30 39.09 8.80
C LEU A 772 12.24 37.72 8.13
N SER A 773 12.55 37.66 6.83
CA SER A 773 12.77 36.40 6.12
C SER A 773 14.13 35.83 6.53
N GLN A 774 14.12 34.99 7.57
CA GLN A 774 15.31 34.33 8.11
C GLN A 774 15.05 32.86 8.43
N ARG A 775 16.14 32.13 8.72
CA ARG A 775 16.10 30.73 9.16
C ARG A 775 16.83 30.59 10.48
N GLU A 776 16.38 29.65 11.29
CA GLU A 776 16.95 29.32 12.60
C GLU A 776 17.60 27.93 12.55
N GLU A 777 18.65 27.70 13.33
CA GLU A 777 19.31 26.39 13.39
C GLU A 777 18.39 25.32 14.01
N TRP A 778 17.63 25.70 15.04
CA TRP A 778 16.74 24.80 15.77
C TRP A 778 15.59 25.58 16.43
N PHE A 779 14.59 24.84 16.92
CA PHE A 779 13.42 25.40 17.59
C PHE A 779 13.19 24.69 18.93
N GLU A 780 12.53 25.37 19.86
CA GLU A 780 12.10 24.77 21.11
C GLU A 780 11.05 23.66 20.84
N CYS A 781 10.07 23.94 19.97
CA CYS A 781 9.22 22.94 19.31
C CYS A 781 9.85 22.56 17.95
N SER A 782 10.68 21.53 17.92
CA SER A 782 11.44 21.12 16.75
C SER A 782 10.71 20.16 15.81
N CYS A 783 9.40 20.35 15.62
CA CYS A 783 8.60 19.46 14.78
C CYS A 783 9.04 19.50 13.29
N CYS A 784 9.43 20.66 12.78
CA CYS A 784 9.69 20.90 11.34
C CYS A 784 10.97 20.22 10.80
N PRO A 785 12.17 20.40 11.40
CA PRO A 785 13.41 19.90 10.81
C PRO A 785 13.45 18.37 10.54
N PRO A 786 13.08 17.48 11.49
CA PRO A 786 13.08 16.04 11.21
C PRO A 786 11.91 15.65 10.29
N ASN A 787 10.81 16.42 10.27
CA ASN A 787 9.69 16.19 9.36
C ASN A 787 10.07 16.41 7.88
N VAL A 788 10.85 17.46 7.60
CA VAL A 788 11.45 17.68 6.26
C VAL A 788 12.34 16.49 5.88
N SER A 789 13.17 16.04 6.82
CA SER A 789 14.13 14.97 6.57
C SER A 789 13.45 13.64 6.23
N ARG A 790 12.39 13.24 6.96
CA ARG A 790 11.66 12.01 6.66
C ARG A 790 10.85 12.06 5.36
N LEU A 791 10.28 13.22 5.02
CA LEU A 791 9.60 13.38 3.74
C LEU A 791 10.60 13.23 2.59
N PHE A 792 11.74 13.92 2.67
CA PHE A 792 12.78 13.78 1.66
C PHE A 792 13.38 12.38 1.63
N GLY A 793 13.48 11.66 2.75
CA GLY A 793 13.93 10.26 2.78
C GLY A 793 12.98 9.32 2.04
N SER A 794 11.67 9.46 2.26
CA SER A 794 10.61 8.66 1.63
C SER A 794 10.12 9.20 0.28
N LEU A 795 10.70 10.29 -0.24
CA LEU A 795 10.24 11.01 -1.43
C LEU A 795 9.98 10.11 -2.65
N GLY A 796 10.76 9.03 -2.80
CA GLY A 796 10.60 8.05 -3.88
C GLY A 796 9.20 7.43 -3.97
N GLY A 797 8.48 7.34 -2.85
CA GLY A 797 7.11 6.83 -2.80
C GLY A 797 6.04 7.84 -3.25
N TYR A 798 6.40 9.13 -3.37
CA TYR A 798 5.50 10.21 -3.82
C TYR A 798 5.59 10.48 -5.33
N LEU A 799 6.60 9.92 -6.01
CA LEU A 799 6.78 10.14 -7.45
C LEU A 799 5.76 9.35 -8.28
N TRP A 800 5.33 8.18 -7.79
CA TRP A 800 4.57 7.23 -8.59
C TRP A 800 3.67 6.30 -7.77
N HIS A 801 2.53 5.95 -8.37
CA HIS A 801 1.78 4.75 -8.02
C HIS A 801 2.00 3.69 -9.10
N PHE A 802 2.21 2.44 -8.71
CA PHE A 802 2.46 1.36 -9.64
C PHE A 802 1.89 0.05 -9.13
N GLY A 803 1.68 -0.89 -10.05
CA GLY A 803 1.25 -2.23 -9.71
C GLY A 803 1.15 -3.10 -10.94
N SER A 804 0.95 -4.39 -10.70
CA SER A 804 0.62 -5.35 -11.74
C SER A 804 -0.69 -6.06 -11.41
N SER A 805 -1.30 -6.56 -12.46
CA SER A 805 -2.34 -7.57 -12.35
C SER A 805 -2.12 -8.57 -13.49
N THR A 806 -2.45 -9.82 -13.24
CA THR A 806 -2.71 -10.76 -14.33
C THR A 806 -4.14 -10.58 -14.80
N ALA A 807 -4.31 -9.95 -15.98
CA ALA A 807 -5.59 -10.01 -16.69
C ALA A 807 -5.93 -11.46 -17.07
N ASP A 808 -7.22 -11.71 -17.29
CA ASP A 808 -7.85 -12.99 -17.66
C ASP A 808 -6.85 -14.09 -18.01
N SER A 809 -6.89 -15.13 -17.19
CA SER A 809 -5.88 -16.17 -17.10
C SER A 809 -5.63 -16.89 -18.45
N ASP A 810 -6.59 -16.86 -19.38
CA ASP A 810 -6.49 -17.38 -20.75
C ASP A 810 -5.42 -16.68 -21.61
N SER A 811 -5.23 -15.37 -21.49
CA SER A 811 -4.33 -14.66 -22.42
C SER A 811 -2.84 -14.84 -22.08
N GLY A 812 -2.54 -15.25 -20.85
CA GLY A 812 -1.19 -15.25 -20.29
C GLY A 812 -0.56 -13.86 -20.20
N VAL A 813 -1.28 -12.81 -20.58
CA VAL A 813 -0.81 -11.42 -20.67
C VAL A 813 -0.81 -10.82 -19.28
N GLU A 814 0.38 -10.46 -18.81
CA GLU A 814 0.54 -9.63 -17.63
C GLU A 814 0.20 -8.19 -17.97
N GLU A 815 -0.50 -7.51 -17.07
CA GLU A 815 -0.73 -6.09 -17.13
C GLU A 815 0.05 -5.40 -16.02
N ALA A 816 0.70 -4.30 -16.36
CA ALA A 816 1.36 -3.42 -15.41
C ALA A 816 0.85 -2.00 -15.62
N HIS A 817 0.83 -1.22 -14.55
CA HIS A 817 0.54 0.19 -14.63
C HIS A 817 1.53 1.01 -13.83
N VAL A 818 1.83 2.20 -14.32
CA VAL A 818 2.59 3.23 -13.60
C VAL A 818 1.90 4.58 -13.79
N ASN A 819 1.52 5.22 -12.70
CA ASN A 819 1.02 6.59 -12.68
C ASN A 819 2.17 7.48 -12.18
N VAL A 820 2.62 8.41 -13.00
CA VAL A 820 3.73 9.33 -12.72
C VAL A 820 3.15 10.66 -12.23
N HIS A 821 3.42 11.00 -10.97
CA HIS A 821 2.89 12.19 -10.30
C HIS A 821 3.90 13.34 -10.27
N LEU A 822 5.17 13.07 -9.95
CA LEU A 822 6.20 14.10 -9.87
C LEU A 822 7.31 13.84 -10.90
N TYR A 823 7.85 14.93 -11.42
CA TYR A 823 8.91 14.90 -12.40
C TYR A 823 10.27 15.25 -11.77
N THR A 824 11.23 14.35 -11.91
CA THR A 824 12.63 14.51 -11.48
C THR A 824 13.45 13.33 -11.99
N THR A 825 14.76 13.48 -12.19
CA THR A 825 15.57 12.36 -12.67
C THR A 825 15.62 11.21 -11.64
N ALA A 826 14.95 10.10 -11.97
CA ALA A 826 14.76 8.95 -11.09
C ALA A 826 14.37 7.68 -11.87
N LYS A 827 14.58 6.53 -11.22
CA LYS A 827 14.28 5.20 -11.75
C LYS A 827 13.37 4.45 -10.81
N LEU A 828 12.23 4.00 -11.31
CA LEU A 828 11.32 3.07 -10.63
C LEU A 828 11.67 1.63 -11.04
N LYS A 829 11.79 0.73 -10.06
CA LYS A 829 11.96 -0.72 -10.27
C LYS A 829 11.00 -1.51 -9.40
N PHE A 830 10.17 -2.33 -10.02
CA PHE A 830 9.29 -3.27 -9.33
C PHE A 830 9.19 -4.59 -10.09
N GLU A 831 8.61 -5.60 -9.45
CA GLU A 831 8.32 -6.89 -10.08
C GLU A 831 6.82 -7.06 -10.24
N THR A 832 6.41 -7.67 -11.35
CA THR A 832 5.03 -8.09 -11.54
C THR A 832 4.69 -9.30 -10.66
N ASP A 833 3.41 -9.67 -10.59
CA ASP A 833 2.92 -10.86 -9.89
C ASP A 833 3.65 -12.15 -10.30
N LYS A 834 4.10 -12.27 -11.57
CA LYS A 834 4.91 -13.41 -12.06
C LYS A 834 6.42 -13.21 -11.93
N ARG A 835 6.86 -12.25 -11.11
CA ARG A 835 8.27 -11.90 -10.87
C ARG A 835 9.00 -11.47 -12.14
N ARG A 836 8.32 -10.72 -13.02
CA ARG A 836 8.96 -10.06 -14.17
C ARG A 836 9.42 -8.66 -13.73
N PRO A 837 10.70 -8.31 -13.88
CA PRO A 837 11.16 -6.98 -13.52
C PRO A 837 10.65 -5.94 -14.53
N VAL A 838 10.15 -4.83 -14.00
CA VAL A 838 9.74 -3.63 -14.75
C VAL A 838 10.58 -2.47 -14.25
N VAL A 839 11.20 -1.75 -15.18
CA VAL A 839 12.01 -0.57 -14.88
C VAL A 839 11.53 0.59 -15.73
N LEU A 840 11.03 1.65 -15.09
CA LEU A 840 10.71 2.92 -15.74
C LEU A 840 11.70 3.99 -15.25
N GLU A 841 12.45 4.57 -16.18
CA GLU A 841 13.35 5.68 -15.91
C GLU A 841 12.74 6.98 -16.45
N GLN A 842 12.80 8.04 -15.68
CA GLN A 842 12.53 9.39 -16.13
C GLN A 842 13.80 10.25 -16.00
N LYS A 843 14.14 11.06 -17.01
CA LYS A 843 15.23 12.02 -16.99
C LYS A 843 14.72 13.40 -17.37
N THR A 844 15.00 14.39 -16.53
CA THR A 844 14.52 15.76 -16.73
C THR A 844 15.33 16.75 -15.90
N ASN A 845 15.43 17.98 -16.39
CA ASN A 845 15.95 19.12 -15.63
C ASN A 845 14.81 19.91 -14.95
N TRP A 846 13.71 19.24 -14.60
CA TRP A 846 12.62 19.82 -13.81
C TRP A 846 13.14 20.43 -12.50
N PRO A 847 12.66 21.61 -12.07
CA PRO A 847 11.54 22.41 -12.61
C PRO A 847 11.97 23.53 -13.58
N TRP A 848 13.11 23.38 -14.27
CA TRP A 848 13.66 24.46 -15.11
C TRP A 848 13.20 24.40 -16.57
N GLU A 849 12.84 23.22 -17.04
CA GLU A 849 12.29 23.00 -18.38
C GLU A 849 11.26 21.88 -18.37
N GLY A 850 10.48 21.80 -19.44
CA GLY A 850 9.39 20.83 -19.56
C GLY A 850 9.74 19.54 -20.25
N ASN A 851 10.98 19.35 -20.68
CA ASN A 851 11.40 18.13 -21.36
C ASN A 851 11.62 17.00 -20.36
N ILE A 852 10.88 15.90 -20.53
CA ILE A 852 11.00 14.70 -19.71
C ILE A 852 11.17 13.51 -20.64
N MET A 853 12.30 12.82 -20.51
CA MET A 853 12.59 11.61 -21.28
C MET A 853 12.24 10.39 -20.44
N PHE A 854 11.47 9.47 -21.01
CA PHE A 854 11.11 8.21 -20.37
C PHE A 854 11.77 7.03 -21.08
N THR A 855 12.16 6.03 -20.30
CA THR A 855 12.67 4.75 -20.82
C THR A 855 12.06 3.62 -20.01
N LEU A 856 11.21 2.81 -20.65
CA LEU A 856 10.68 1.58 -20.10
C LEU A 856 11.55 0.40 -20.56
N SER A 857 11.95 -0.45 -19.62
CA SER A 857 12.65 -1.69 -19.91
C SER A 857 12.13 -2.85 -19.06
N THR A 858 12.16 -4.05 -19.64
CA THR A 858 11.90 -5.31 -18.93
C THR A 858 13.14 -6.19 -19.01
N PRO A 859 14.15 -5.96 -18.15
CA PRO A 859 15.42 -6.66 -18.26
C PRO A 859 15.23 -8.19 -18.10
N PRO A 860 15.97 -9.02 -18.87
CA PRO A 860 15.90 -10.47 -18.73
C PRO A 860 16.38 -10.90 -17.32
N LYS A 861 15.81 -12.00 -16.79
CA LYS A 861 16.27 -12.59 -15.52
C LYS A 861 17.76 -12.95 -15.65
N THR A 862 18.54 -12.68 -14.61
CA THR A 862 20.00 -12.88 -14.55
C THR A 862 20.46 -14.33 -14.68
N HIS A 863 19.54 -15.30 -14.72
CA HIS A 863 19.82 -16.72 -15.02
C HIS A 863 18.76 -17.30 -16.00
N PRO A 864 18.99 -17.21 -17.33
CA PRO A 864 18.15 -17.90 -18.29
C PRO A 864 18.49 -19.40 -18.26
N GLY A 865 17.55 -20.24 -17.83
CA GLY A 865 17.66 -21.70 -18.00
C GLY A 865 17.70 -22.09 -19.49
N PRO A 866 18.17 -23.30 -19.84
CA PRO A 866 18.57 -23.67 -21.21
C PRO A 866 17.42 -23.81 -22.23
N HIS A 867 16.19 -23.42 -21.89
CA HIS A 867 15.03 -23.47 -22.78
C HIS A 867 14.17 -22.20 -22.62
N HIS A 868 14.55 -21.10 -23.27
CA HIS A 868 13.75 -19.88 -23.29
C HIS A 868 12.87 -19.83 -24.56
N THR A 869 11.58 -20.11 -24.42
CA THR A 869 10.56 -19.57 -25.31
C THR A 869 10.37 -18.07 -24.99
N ALA A 870 10.05 -17.25 -25.99
CA ALA A 870 9.83 -15.82 -25.80
C ALA A 870 8.69 -15.61 -24.78
N ALA A 871 8.97 -14.86 -23.71
CA ALA A 871 7.96 -14.55 -22.70
C ALA A 871 6.79 -13.77 -23.35
N PRO A 872 5.53 -14.03 -22.95
CA PRO A 872 4.38 -13.28 -23.46
C PRO A 872 4.56 -11.76 -23.23
N PRO A 873 3.96 -10.92 -24.09
CA PRO A 873 4.11 -9.47 -23.99
C PRO A 873 3.48 -8.94 -22.69
N LEU A 874 4.20 -8.08 -21.96
CA LEU A 874 3.68 -7.33 -20.81
C LEU A 874 2.94 -6.10 -21.33
N LYS A 875 1.64 -6.01 -21.08
CA LYS A 875 0.85 -4.81 -21.39
C LYS A 875 1.08 -3.77 -20.31
N THR A 876 1.80 -2.70 -20.63
CA THR A 876 2.12 -1.64 -19.65
C THR A 876 1.34 -0.38 -19.96
N THR A 877 0.49 0.07 -19.03
CA THR A 877 -0.16 1.39 -19.12
C THR A 877 0.64 2.41 -18.33
N ILE A 878 0.99 3.54 -18.94
CA ILE A 878 1.67 4.64 -18.24
C ILE A 878 0.74 5.85 -18.21
N ARG A 879 0.51 6.44 -17.04
CA ARG A 879 -0.27 7.67 -16.88
C ARG A 879 0.66 8.80 -16.46
N LEU A 880 0.74 9.86 -17.25
CA LEU A 880 1.67 10.98 -17.01
C LEU A 880 0.87 12.23 -16.64
N ARG A 881 1.14 12.83 -15.47
CA ARG A 881 0.46 14.07 -15.08
C ARG A 881 0.75 15.20 -16.08
N ILE A 882 -0.29 15.88 -16.53
CA ILE A 882 -0.18 17.16 -17.24
C ILE A 882 -0.52 18.26 -16.23
N PRO A 883 0.47 19.05 -15.77
CA PRO A 883 0.23 20.04 -14.73
C PRO A 883 -0.80 21.09 -15.15
N SER A 884 -1.73 21.48 -14.29
CA SER A 884 -2.79 22.45 -14.64
C SER A 884 -2.24 23.80 -15.12
N TRP A 885 -1.11 24.25 -14.56
CA TRP A 885 -0.44 25.50 -14.98
C TRP A 885 0.07 25.48 -16.43
N SER A 886 0.19 24.31 -17.07
CA SER A 886 0.53 24.19 -18.49
C SER A 886 -0.65 24.52 -19.42
N HIS A 887 -1.88 24.61 -18.86
CA HIS A 887 -3.14 24.74 -19.59
C HIS A 887 -3.37 23.62 -20.61
N GLY A 888 -2.96 22.39 -20.26
CA GLY A 888 -3.12 21.21 -21.11
C GLY A 888 -2.21 21.21 -22.35
N ARG A 889 -1.23 22.11 -22.43
CA ARG A 889 -0.30 22.20 -23.56
C ARG A 889 0.89 21.28 -23.33
N TYR A 890 0.98 20.24 -24.15
CA TYR A 890 2.11 19.31 -24.15
C TYR A 890 2.42 18.84 -25.57
N THR A 891 3.59 18.23 -25.76
CA THR A 891 3.95 17.48 -26.96
C THR A 891 4.54 16.15 -26.55
N LEU A 892 3.92 15.06 -27.01
CA LEU A 892 4.43 13.70 -26.82
C LEU A 892 5.18 13.28 -28.08
N THR A 893 6.39 12.76 -27.92
CA THR A 893 7.22 12.28 -29.04
C THR A 893 7.66 10.82 -28.80
N PRO A 894 7.37 9.88 -29.71
CA PRO A 894 6.58 10.04 -30.95
C PRO A 894 5.10 10.37 -30.70
N SER A 895 4.45 11.07 -31.64
CA SER A 895 3.02 11.34 -31.53
C SER A 895 2.20 10.05 -31.59
N PRO A 896 1.10 9.91 -30.81
CA PRO A 896 0.23 8.74 -30.89
C PRO A 896 -0.38 8.59 -32.30
N CYS A 897 -0.42 7.37 -32.83
CA CYS A 897 -1.17 7.07 -34.05
C CYS A 897 -2.69 7.06 -33.75
N PRO A 898 -3.58 7.38 -34.72
CA PRO A 898 -5.03 7.29 -34.50
C PRO A 898 -5.52 5.91 -34.00
N SER A 899 -4.79 4.83 -34.28
CA SER A 899 -5.09 3.47 -33.80
C SER A 899 -4.63 3.19 -32.36
N THR A 900 -3.82 4.08 -31.76
CA THR A 900 -3.31 3.98 -30.38
C THR A 900 -3.36 5.35 -29.70
N PRO A 901 -4.56 5.93 -29.51
CA PRO A 901 -4.67 7.29 -28.99
C PRO A 901 -4.14 7.39 -27.55
N ALA A 902 -3.60 8.56 -27.20
CA ALA A 902 -3.37 8.94 -25.82
C ALA A 902 -4.58 9.79 -25.35
N THR A 903 -5.17 9.46 -24.21
CA THR A 903 -6.33 10.17 -23.65
C THR A 903 -5.93 11.00 -22.45
N LEU A 904 -6.51 12.18 -22.29
CA LEU A 904 -6.32 13.00 -21.09
C LEU A 904 -7.50 12.73 -20.15
N GLU A 905 -7.23 12.09 -19.01
CA GLU A 905 -8.23 11.71 -18.01
C GLU A 905 -7.87 12.36 -16.67
N ALA A 906 -8.73 13.25 -16.18
CA ALA A 906 -8.51 14.00 -14.93
C ALA A 906 -7.09 14.63 -14.83
N GLY A 907 -6.56 15.12 -15.95
CA GLY A 907 -5.22 15.71 -16.03
C GLY A 907 -4.06 14.72 -16.12
N TYR A 908 -4.31 13.42 -16.32
CA TYR A 908 -3.29 12.43 -16.66
C TYR A 908 -3.39 12.03 -18.13
N LEU A 909 -2.27 12.13 -18.84
CA LEU A 909 -2.13 11.57 -20.18
C LEU A 909 -1.93 10.05 -20.07
N VAL A 910 -2.95 9.30 -20.46
CA VAL A 910 -2.97 7.85 -20.43
C VAL A 910 -2.36 7.29 -21.71
N LEU A 911 -1.19 6.67 -21.58
CA LEU A 911 -0.49 5.96 -22.65
C LEU A 911 -0.90 4.50 -22.62
N SER A 912 -1.57 4.07 -23.69
CA SER A 912 -2.05 2.70 -23.84
C SER A 912 -0.90 1.67 -23.94
N PRO A 913 -1.15 0.40 -23.59
CA PRO A 913 -0.15 -0.66 -23.72
C PRO A 913 0.47 -0.79 -25.11
N SER A 914 -0.31 -0.54 -26.17
CA SER A 914 0.17 -0.58 -27.55
C SER A 914 1.12 0.57 -27.87
N TYR A 915 0.82 1.79 -27.40
CA TYR A 915 1.74 2.93 -27.55
C TYR A 915 3.06 2.67 -26.82
N VAL A 916 2.99 2.23 -25.56
CA VAL A 916 4.16 2.01 -24.70
C VAL A 916 5.04 0.87 -25.25
N ALA A 917 4.44 -0.19 -25.78
CA ALA A 917 5.17 -1.29 -26.40
C ALA A 917 5.89 -0.88 -27.70
N ALA A 918 5.28 -0.01 -28.51
CA ALA A 918 5.88 0.51 -29.73
C ALA A 918 6.97 1.56 -29.47
N ASN A 919 6.86 2.28 -28.35
CA ASN A 919 7.75 3.38 -27.97
C ASN A 919 8.31 3.15 -26.56
N PRO A 920 9.23 2.18 -26.37
CA PRO A 920 9.85 1.94 -25.06
C PRO A 920 10.71 3.12 -24.60
N SER A 921 11.09 4.01 -25.51
CA SER A 921 11.69 5.32 -25.22
C SER A 921 10.85 6.40 -25.89
N PHE A 922 10.44 7.39 -25.11
CA PHE A 922 9.61 8.50 -25.58
C PHE A 922 9.90 9.74 -24.73
N SER A 923 9.54 10.91 -25.23
CA SER A 923 9.64 12.17 -24.48
C SER A 923 8.29 12.87 -24.37
N LEU A 924 8.10 13.53 -23.24
CA LEU A 924 6.99 14.44 -22.98
C LEU A 924 7.58 15.83 -22.80
N MET A 925 7.21 16.77 -23.67
CA MET A 925 7.48 18.19 -23.51
C MET A 925 6.24 18.86 -22.92
N ILE A 926 6.32 19.29 -21.66
CA ILE A 926 5.30 20.14 -21.05
C ILE A 926 5.58 21.60 -21.41
N HIS A 927 4.59 22.28 -21.99
CA HIS A 927 4.70 23.70 -22.34
C HIS A 927 4.23 24.60 -21.20
N GLY A 928 4.41 25.92 -21.35
CA GLY A 928 3.92 26.89 -20.36
C GLY A 928 4.90 27.21 -19.23
N PHE A 929 6.20 26.98 -19.44
CA PHE A 929 7.26 27.42 -18.53
C PHE A 929 7.53 28.92 -18.57
N ALA A 930 6.97 29.66 -19.54
CA ALA A 930 7.11 31.12 -19.56
C ALA A 930 6.63 31.74 -18.22
N PRO A 931 7.29 32.80 -17.74
CA PRO A 931 6.89 33.47 -16.51
C PRO A 931 5.46 33.98 -16.62
N ARG A 932 4.68 33.82 -15.55
CA ARG A 932 3.28 34.25 -15.51
C ARG A 932 2.97 35.00 -14.22
N PHE A 933 2.18 36.06 -14.36
CA PHE A 933 1.57 36.72 -13.21
C PHE A 933 0.37 35.92 -12.72
N ILE A 934 0.25 35.80 -11.40
CA ILE A 934 -0.86 35.15 -10.72
C ILE A 934 -1.47 36.17 -9.76
N ALA A 935 -2.78 36.41 -9.94
CA ALA A 935 -3.59 37.20 -9.02
C ALA A 935 -4.25 36.27 -8.00
N PRO A 936 -4.40 36.68 -6.74
CA PRO A 936 -5.20 35.96 -5.77
C PRO A 936 -6.69 36.04 -6.13
N HIS A 937 -7.49 35.16 -5.53
CA HIS A 937 -8.95 35.22 -5.70
C HIS A 937 -9.50 36.59 -5.24
N PRO A 938 -10.47 37.21 -5.94
CA PRO A 938 -10.97 38.56 -5.60
C PRO A 938 -11.42 38.73 -4.15
N TYR A 939 -11.96 37.69 -3.52
CA TYR A 939 -12.41 37.73 -2.12
C TYR A 939 -11.29 37.75 -1.08
N THR A 940 -10.04 37.59 -1.49
CA THR A 940 -8.89 37.88 -0.62
C THR A 940 -8.75 39.38 -0.34
N ASN A 941 -9.40 40.24 -1.14
CA ASN A 941 -9.27 41.69 -1.10
C ASN A 941 -7.83 42.21 -1.26
N GLN A 942 -6.94 41.37 -1.81
CA GLN A 942 -5.55 41.75 -2.10
C GLN A 942 -5.44 42.25 -3.53
N ARG A 943 -4.90 43.47 -3.69
CA ARG A 943 -4.58 44.07 -4.99
C ARG A 943 -3.13 43.80 -5.37
N THR A 944 -2.74 42.53 -5.35
CA THR A 944 -1.37 42.10 -5.59
C THR A 944 -1.24 41.15 -6.77
N LEU A 945 -0.04 41.10 -7.34
CA LEU A 945 0.38 40.12 -8.32
C LEU A 945 1.65 39.43 -7.85
N SER A 946 1.70 38.12 -8.06
CA SER A 946 2.88 37.28 -7.80
C SER A 946 3.39 36.70 -9.11
N LEU A 947 4.69 36.41 -9.20
CA LEU A 947 5.28 35.73 -10.35
C LEU A 947 5.48 34.24 -10.09
N ALA A 948 5.21 33.43 -11.11
CA ALA A 948 5.53 32.01 -11.11
C ALA A 948 6.11 31.57 -12.46
N ARG A 949 6.95 30.53 -12.42
CA ARG A 949 7.54 29.89 -13.60
C ARG A 949 7.48 28.37 -13.41
N GLY A 950 6.75 27.66 -14.29
CA GLY A 950 6.41 26.25 -14.05
C GLY A 950 5.74 26.08 -12.68
N PRO A 951 6.18 25.13 -11.82
CA PRO A 951 5.64 24.96 -10.47
C PRO A 951 6.23 25.89 -9.40
N VAL A 952 7.21 26.73 -9.75
CA VAL A 952 7.96 27.55 -8.79
C VAL A 952 7.37 28.95 -8.70
N VAL A 953 7.04 29.37 -7.49
CA VAL A 953 6.63 30.74 -7.11
C VAL A 953 7.87 31.56 -6.80
N TYR A 954 7.83 32.85 -7.08
CA TYR A 954 8.97 33.76 -6.95
C TYR A 954 8.70 34.87 -5.92
N CYS A 955 9.77 35.45 -5.40
CA CYS A 955 9.75 36.60 -4.48
C CYS A 955 10.88 37.59 -4.81
N VAL A 956 10.72 38.84 -4.37
CA VAL A 956 11.82 39.82 -4.33
C VAL A 956 12.53 39.76 -2.98
N GLU A 957 13.84 40.00 -2.98
CA GLU A 957 14.67 40.13 -1.77
C GLU A 957 15.54 41.40 -1.86
N ASP A 958 15.88 41.98 -0.71
CA ASP A 958 16.76 43.16 -0.60
C ASP A 958 18.21 42.94 -1.03
N VAL A 959 18.64 41.69 -1.21
CA VAL A 959 19.95 41.36 -1.75
C VAL A 959 20.04 41.64 -3.26
N ASP A 960 18.92 41.57 -4.00
CA ASP A 960 18.89 41.82 -5.45
C ASP A 960 18.19 43.12 -5.84
N ASN A 961 17.46 43.74 -4.91
CA ASN A 961 16.64 44.91 -5.16
C ASN A 961 17.05 46.03 -4.21
N GLU A 962 16.93 47.28 -4.66
CA GLU A 962 17.22 48.43 -3.81
C GLU A 962 16.41 48.35 -2.51
N TRP A 963 17.09 48.67 -1.41
CA TRP A 963 16.55 48.47 -0.09
C TRP A 963 15.38 49.41 0.20
N GLU A 964 14.25 48.82 0.60
CA GLU A 964 13.02 49.52 0.97
C GLU A 964 12.74 49.39 2.47
N GLY A 965 12.59 50.52 3.17
CA GLY A 965 12.32 50.54 4.62
C GLY A 965 10.97 49.95 5.02
N ASN A 966 10.04 49.78 4.09
CA ASN A 966 8.68 49.30 4.31
C ASN A 966 8.47 47.83 3.85
N HIS A 967 9.54 47.05 3.68
CA HIS A 967 9.45 45.65 3.26
C HIS A 967 8.72 45.43 1.92
N PHE A 968 9.02 46.29 0.95
CA PHE A 968 8.46 46.28 -0.41
C PHE A 968 6.93 46.49 -0.51
N LYS A 969 6.27 46.98 0.55
CA LYS A 969 4.81 47.19 0.58
C LYS A 969 4.31 48.18 -0.48
N ASP A 970 5.11 49.19 -0.78
CA ASP A 970 4.77 50.22 -1.77
C ASP A 970 5.30 49.92 -3.18
N VAL A 971 5.84 48.73 -3.41
CA VAL A 971 6.39 48.36 -4.71
C VAL A 971 5.29 47.82 -5.61
N VAL A 972 5.20 48.43 -6.78
CA VAL A 972 4.25 48.09 -7.83
C VAL A 972 5.00 47.33 -8.93
N VAL A 973 4.39 46.27 -9.44
CA VAL A 973 4.88 45.54 -10.61
C VAL A 973 4.02 45.88 -11.83
N ASP A 974 4.68 46.13 -12.95
CA ASP A 974 4.02 46.43 -14.23
C ASP A 974 3.61 45.13 -14.93
N ASP A 975 2.31 44.81 -14.90
CA ASP A 975 1.78 43.60 -15.52
C ASP A 975 1.65 43.67 -17.05
N LYS A 976 1.99 44.83 -17.65
CA LYS A 976 1.98 45.05 -19.11
C LYS A 976 3.38 44.94 -19.72
N ALA A 977 4.43 45.05 -18.91
CA ALA A 977 5.80 44.89 -19.37
C ALA A 977 6.18 43.40 -19.48
N PRO A 978 7.03 43.01 -20.45
CA PRO A 978 7.52 41.64 -20.54
C PRO A 978 8.42 41.30 -19.35
N VAL A 979 8.33 40.06 -18.87
CA VAL A 979 9.24 39.49 -17.88
C VAL A 979 10.35 38.74 -18.61
N THR A 980 11.61 38.97 -18.23
CA THR A 980 12.77 38.30 -18.81
C THR A 980 13.40 37.31 -17.83
N GLU A 981 14.02 36.25 -18.35
CA GLU A 981 14.68 35.20 -17.57
C GLU A 981 16.20 35.41 -17.58
N GLU A 982 16.83 35.26 -16.42
CA GLU A 982 18.29 35.28 -16.27
C GLU A 982 18.72 34.04 -15.49
N GLU A 983 19.63 33.26 -16.05
CA GLU A 983 20.18 32.12 -15.35
C GLU A 983 21.28 32.54 -14.38
N ARG A 984 21.21 32.06 -13.13
CA ARG A 984 22.16 32.35 -12.06
C ARG A 984 22.54 31.08 -11.31
N GLU A 985 23.61 31.18 -10.54
CA GLU A 985 24.07 30.11 -9.65
C GLU A 985 24.31 30.66 -8.24
N TRP A 986 23.96 29.88 -7.23
CA TRP A 986 24.33 30.12 -5.84
C TRP A 986 24.65 28.79 -5.17
N ASP A 987 25.76 28.73 -4.42
CA ASP A 987 26.19 27.53 -3.67
C ASP A 987 26.12 26.22 -4.50
N GLY A 988 26.58 26.29 -5.76
CA GLY A 988 26.60 25.16 -6.69
C GLY A 988 25.23 24.74 -7.24
N GLN A 989 24.16 25.50 -6.97
CA GLN A 989 22.83 25.27 -7.51
C GLN A 989 22.43 26.35 -8.52
N ARG A 990 22.14 25.91 -9.75
CA ARG A 990 21.58 26.76 -10.79
C ARG A 990 20.11 27.06 -10.51
N TYR A 991 19.71 28.31 -10.75
CA TYR A 991 18.32 28.77 -10.70
C TYR A 991 18.06 29.82 -11.77
N ILE A 992 16.80 30.03 -12.11
CA ILE A 992 16.38 31.10 -13.01
C ILE A 992 15.88 32.26 -12.15
N ALA A 993 16.43 33.45 -12.33
CA ALA A 993 15.90 34.71 -11.82
C ALA A 993 14.99 35.35 -12.88
N LEU A 994 14.01 36.13 -12.43
CA LEU A 994 13.10 36.85 -13.32
C LEU A 994 13.27 38.36 -13.15
N ARG A 995 13.37 39.09 -14.25
CA ARG A 995 13.40 40.56 -14.24
C ARG A 995 12.10 41.12 -14.77
N ALA A 996 11.50 42.02 -14.01
CA ALA A 996 10.26 42.71 -14.37
C ALA A 996 10.40 44.21 -14.14
N ARG A 997 9.66 45.02 -14.90
CA ARG A 997 9.56 46.46 -14.63
C ARG A 997 8.63 46.72 -13.46
N GLY A 998 8.96 47.69 -12.63
CA GLY A 998 8.12 48.17 -11.54
C GLY A 998 8.47 49.59 -11.13
N TRP A 999 7.88 50.06 -10.04
CA TRP A 999 8.19 51.35 -9.41
C TRP A 999 7.82 51.31 -7.94
N THR A 1000 8.31 52.26 -7.17
CA THR A 1000 7.86 52.48 -5.79
C THR A 1000 6.79 53.57 -5.78
N ARG A 1001 5.69 53.34 -5.07
CA ARG A 1001 4.62 54.31 -4.89
C ARG A 1001 5.10 55.48 -4.02
N MET A 1002 4.82 56.72 -4.45
CA MET A 1002 5.10 57.92 -3.66
C MET A 1002 4.04 58.13 -2.59
N VAL A 1003 4.39 57.86 -1.34
CA VAL A 1003 3.50 58.02 -0.17
C VAL A 1003 3.68 59.38 0.53
N GLY A 1004 4.62 60.22 0.07
CA GLY A 1004 5.09 61.42 0.77
C GLY A 1004 4.14 62.63 0.83
N ALA A 1005 3.00 62.64 0.14
CA ALA A 1005 2.09 63.79 0.07
C ALA A 1005 0.61 63.39 0.27
N TRP A 1006 0.31 62.68 1.35
CA TRP A 1006 -1.09 62.46 1.76
C TRP A 1006 -1.56 63.69 2.56
N ASP A 1007 -2.11 64.68 1.87
CA ASP A 1007 -2.98 65.66 2.52
C ASP A 1007 -4.38 65.06 2.76
N LEU A 1008 -5.29 65.81 3.40
CA LEU A 1008 -6.67 65.35 3.64
C LEU A 1008 -7.46 65.08 2.34
N ALA A 1009 -7.03 65.63 1.19
CA ALA A 1009 -7.67 65.42 -0.10
C ALA A 1009 -7.17 64.13 -0.79
N GLY A 1010 -5.94 63.71 -0.48
CA GLY A 1010 -5.29 62.53 -1.06
C GLY A 1010 -4.89 62.74 -2.53
N PRO A 1011 -3.95 61.94 -3.05
CA PRO A 1011 -3.54 62.01 -4.45
C PRO A 1011 -4.67 61.55 -5.38
N ALA A 1012 -4.76 62.14 -6.58
CA ALA A 1012 -5.66 61.59 -7.60
C ALA A 1012 -5.15 60.20 -8.08
N PRO A 1013 -6.02 59.31 -8.56
CA PRO A 1013 -5.60 57.99 -9.05
C PRO A 1013 -4.49 58.09 -10.11
N GLY A 1014 -3.32 57.48 -9.84
CA GLY A 1014 -2.17 57.45 -10.74
C GLY A 1014 -1.14 58.56 -10.52
N GLU A 1015 -1.37 59.52 -9.61
CA GLU A 1015 -0.38 60.55 -9.22
C GLU A 1015 0.66 60.03 -8.20
N ASP A 1016 0.49 58.80 -7.74
CA ASP A 1016 1.34 58.13 -6.75
C ASP A 1016 2.46 57.30 -7.40
N LYS A 1017 2.61 57.32 -8.74
CA LYS A 1017 3.69 56.61 -9.44
C LYS A 1017 5.05 57.31 -9.22
N GLY A 1018 5.96 56.62 -8.52
CA GLY A 1018 7.35 57.06 -8.36
C GLY A 1018 8.27 56.62 -9.49
N GLU A 1019 9.57 56.58 -9.19
CA GLU A 1019 10.61 56.25 -10.17
C GLU A 1019 10.51 54.79 -10.64
N GLU A 1020 10.60 54.61 -11.96
CA GLU A 1020 10.64 53.28 -12.56
C GLU A 1020 11.97 52.59 -12.25
N ARG A 1021 11.89 51.29 -11.97
CA ARG A 1021 13.05 50.44 -11.74
C ARG A 1021 12.85 49.04 -12.26
N GLU A 1022 13.95 48.32 -12.38
CA GLU A 1022 13.93 46.90 -12.62
C GLU A 1022 13.85 46.14 -11.29
N LEU A 1023 12.95 45.17 -11.22
CA LEU A 1023 12.76 44.27 -10.09
C LEU A 1023 13.33 42.90 -10.43
N VAL A 1024 14.14 42.35 -9.52
CA VAL A 1024 14.71 41.01 -9.63
C VAL A 1024 13.98 40.08 -8.67
N PHE A 1025 13.37 39.05 -9.24
CA PHE A 1025 12.68 38.00 -8.53
C PHE A 1025 13.50 36.71 -8.54
N VAL A 1026 13.50 36.01 -7.41
CA VAL A 1026 14.14 34.69 -7.26
C VAL A 1026 13.12 33.65 -6.81
N PRO A 1027 13.39 32.35 -7.02
CA PRO A 1027 12.53 31.29 -6.49
C PRO A 1027 12.27 31.45 -4.98
N TYR A 1028 11.02 31.31 -4.56
CA TYR A 1028 10.61 31.48 -3.16
C TYR A 1028 11.33 30.53 -2.20
N TYR A 1029 11.65 29.32 -2.66
CA TYR A 1029 12.41 28.37 -1.86
C TYR A 1029 13.85 28.83 -1.60
N LEU A 1030 14.42 29.70 -2.46
CA LEU A 1030 15.79 30.18 -2.37
C LEU A 1030 15.95 31.33 -1.38
N ARG A 1031 14.86 31.95 -0.94
CA ARG A 1031 14.88 33.09 -0.01
C ARG A 1031 15.77 32.84 1.21
N ALA A 1032 16.34 33.87 1.80
CA ALA A 1032 17.15 33.82 3.02
C ALA A 1032 18.38 32.87 2.95
N ASN A 1033 18.95 32.63 1.76
CA ASN A 1033 20.20 31.87 1.58
C ASN A 1033 21.40 32.72 1.16
N ARG A 1034 21.19 33.98 0.78
CA ARG A 1034 22.16 34.79 0.02
C ARG A 1034 22.66 36.03 0.77
N GLY A 1035 22.30 36.16 2.05
CA GLY A 1035 22.52 37.38 2.85
C GLY A 1035 21.36 38.37 2.70
N GLY A 1036 21.66 39.66 2.86
CA GLY A 1036 20.65 40.73 2.90
C GLY A 1036 20.24 41.13 4.33
N LYS A 1037 19.26 42.04 4.45
CA LYS A 1037 18.66 42.45 5.73
C LYS A 1037 17.37 41.67 6.02
N GLY A 1038 17.04 40.67 5.20
CA GLY A 1038 15.88 39.80 5.40
C GLY A 1038 14.55 40.40 4.93
N HIS A 1039 14.57 41.48 4.14
CA HIS A 1039 13.35 41.99 3.53
C HIS A 1039 12.99 41.13 2.31
N MET A 1040 11.74 40.67 2.25
CA MET A 1040 11.25 39.78 1.19
C MET A 1040 9.76 39.99 0.96
N ARG A 1041 9.29 39.86 -0.29
CA ARG A 1041 7.86 39.88 -0.63
C ARG A 1041 7.54 39.04 -1.87
N VAL A 1042 6.48 38.21 -1.81
CA VAL A 1042 5.99 37.38 -2.92
C VAL A 1042 5.04 38.18 -3.83
N GLY A 1043 3.98 38.76 -3.25
CA GLY A 1043 2.96 39.52 -3.97
C GLY A 1043 3.18 41.03 -3.85
N LEU A 1044 3.50 41.66 -4.97
CA LEU A 1044 3.67 43.12 -5.09
C LEU A 1044 2.37 43.80 -5.52
N LEU A 1045 2.25 45.12 -5.33
CA LEU A 1045 1.07 45.86 -5.76
C LEU A 1045 0.90 45.75 -7.28
N ARG A 1046 -0.35 45.63 -7.72
CA ARG A 1046 -0.72 45.64 -9.14
C ARG A 1046 -0.76 47.07 -9.69
N SER A 1047 -0.18 47.28 -10.87
CA SER A 1047 -0.20 48.55 -11.62
C SER A 1047 -1.57 49.03 -12.07
#